data_AF-A0A4Y2KQ46-F1
#
_entry.id   AF-A0A4Y2KQ46-F1
#
_cell.length_a   1.000
_cell.length_b   1.000
_cell.length_c   1.000
_cell.angle_alpha   90.00
_cell.angle_beta   90.00
_cell.angle_gamma   90.00
#
_symmetry.space_group_name_H-M   'P 1'
#
loop_
_entity.id
_entity.type
_entity.pdbx_description
1 polymer ?
#
loop_
_entity_poly.entity_id
_entity_poly.type
_entity_poly.pdbx_seq_one_letter_code
_entity_poly.pdbx_strand_id
1 'polypeptide(L)'
;MVGLSGVQYISSDGIALKRFATREPNSLFSLRKNAKSKEEKERLNQLLELLKKKLPDGFKIGAAVGEADCFFDSIAQGLKELQNKGLIKGCNVFSVKSLRESCKRYAQQVSQSKKDSWLNNTLKEEGKGCDISNGIAINYKERTSYIKVLNVDRDIGYSHLFPSKTQERKNKFSINKHFTLFVEELEKDKNIRYFIIYTNKGLDLTEEKRLKKGHSKDFYPFKLDSIDIQKKKYKILRNCLCINKTGLYRFSQEEITKLSSLLKLPPSFQREKEVFADDSEKEIKENFLHKLIFAVNQPIREELNTIMTNEIENKSNEVLYNYEELHEIALRSLESHDFGPITKEKMEKLLADVKSNRSSYEKIRNKNISEEIKFAKSVVGSNAAKAFKELYDLWFDVNGNKTQYLKTLEEEGVNLATMSSVLNGAGTNAAEAFKELYGLLFDAKGNKTQYLKTLEEEEVNLASMSSILSGAGVKASKAFEELYDLWFDVEGNKTQYLKTLETEGVSLANMSSILSRAAANAAKAFKSLYNLWFDARGNKTQYLRTFEVEGINLTNITSILHGAAASAAKAFKGLYNLWFDGEGNKTQYLKTLEEKGIDLTNLSSILNGAGANAPKAFKELYNIFFDERGNKRQYLKHFLKKKYKGESFTLHNLSSILSGAGANVKDSFEKLHNVCFDDKGKRRELLDDFYNAGFRPDKHFGAMNLRPTSEYRSRNARLGEAPCVSPATNIFVQEMCRSARSFPTESCISSAA
;
A
#
# COMPACT_ATOMS: atom_id res chain seq x y z
N MET A 1 40.76 15.65 -7.81
CA MET A 1 41.18 16.72 -6.87
C MET A 1 40.19 17.87 -6.98
N VAL A 2 39.20 17.93 -6.09
CA VAL A 2 38.43 19.13 -5.71
C VAL A 2 38.17 18.99 -4.20
N GLY A 3 38.45 20.06 -3.45
CA GLY A 3 38.85 20.02 -2.05
C GLY A 3 37.75 19.92 -0.99
N LEU A 4 38.18 19.44 0.18
CA LEU A 4 37.49 19.48 1.47
C LEU A 4 37.52 20.91 2.03
N SER A 5 36.40 21.63 1.99
CA SER A 5 36.24 22.93 2.66
C SER A 5 34.84 23.11 3.25
N GLY A 6 34.40 22.13 4.05
CA GLY A 6 33.07 22.15 4.69
C GLY A 6 33.04 21.71 6.14
N VAL A 7 34.19 21.53 6.80
CA VAL A 7 34.24 21.15 8.22
C VAL A 7 35.30 21.99 8.93
N GLN A 8 34.94 23.22 9.27
CA GLN A 8 35.60 23.98 10.32
C GLN A 8 34.50 24.47 11.26
N TYR A 9 34.71 24.25 12.56
CA TYR A 9 33.84 24.51 13.71
C TYR A 9 32.86 23.40 14.13
N ILE A 10 33.41 22.32 14.72
CA ILE A 10 32.72 21.66 15.84
C ILE A 10 33.12 22.42 17.10
N SER A 11 32.20 23.23 17.62
CA SER A 11 32.34 23.94 18.91
C SER A 11 32.71 22.96 20.03
N SER A 12 33.50 23.43 21.00
CA SER A 12 33.98 22.69 22.19
C SER A 12 32.88 22.30 23.18
N ASP A 13 31.61 22.60 22.91
CA ASP A 13 30.51 22.22 23.78
C ASP A 13 30.10 20.76 23.60
N GLY A 14 30.28 19.97 24.67
CA GLY A 14 29.97 18.54 24.74
C GLY A 14 28.52 18.13 24.42
N ILE A 15 27.62 19.09 24.19
CA ILE A 15 26.23 18.87 23.78
C ILE A 15 26.13 18.54 22.28
N ALA A 16 26.89 19.23 21.43
CA ALA A 16 26.92 18.97 19.98
C ALA A 16 27.51 17.58 19.68
N LEU A 17 28.57 17.22 20.41
CA LEU A 17 29.21 15.89 20.36
C LEU A 17 28.29 14.76 20.88
N LYS A 18 27.50 15.01 21.95
CA LYS A 18 26.48 14.05 22.41
C LYS A 18 25.36 13.83 21.39
N ARG A 19 24.94 14.90 20.69
CA ARG A 19 23.96 14.82 19.59
C ARG A 19 24.50 14.05 18.39
N PHE A 20 25.77 14.25 18.04
CA PHE A 20 26.42 13.55 16.92
C PHE A 20 26.50 12.04 17.18
N ALA A 21 26.89 11.64 18.40
CA ALA A 21 26.97 10.24 18.81
C ALA A 21 25.59 9.52 18.89
N THR A 22 24.48 10.26 19.02
CA THR A 22 23.12 9.69 19.11
C THR A 22 22.41 9.63 17.75
N ARG A 23 22.80 10.44 16.77
CA ARG A 23 22.13 10.50 15.45
C ARG A 23 22.85 9.76 14.33
N GLU A 24 24.18 9.65 14.37
CA GLU A 24 24.94 8.99 13.30
C GLU A 24 26.10 8.12 13.83
N PRO A 25 25.83 6.96 14.46
CA PRO A 25 26.89 6.10 15.00
C PRO A 25 27.87 5.60 13.94
N ASN A 26 27.42 5.47 12.69
CA ASN A 26 28.22 4.95 11.57
C ASN A 26 29.31 5.94 11.10
N SER A 27 29.09 7.25 11.25
CA SER A 27 30.07 8.26 10.84
C SER A 27 31.31 8.23 11.73
N LEU A 28 31.19 7.83 13.01
CA LEU A 28 32.32 7.72 13.96
C LEU A 28 33.38 6.69 13.53
N PHE A 29 32.98 5.54 12.99
CA PHE A 29 33.93 4.52 12.51
C PHE A 29 34.66 4.96 11.24
N SER A 30 33.96 5.65 10.33
CA SER A 30 34.55 6.25 9.13
C SER A 30 35.53 7.39 9.47
N LEU A 31 35.14 8.27 10.40
CA LEU A 31 35.99 9.36 10.91
C LEU A 31 37.24 8.83 11.61
N ARG A 32 37.14 7.74 12.39
CA ARG A 32 38.30 7.08 13.00
C ARG A 32 39.27 6.53 11.95
N LYS A 33 38.74 5.92 10.88
CA LYS A 33 39.54 5.37 9.77
C LYS A 33 40.31 6.48 9.04
N ASN A 34 39.72 7.66 8.93
CA ASN A 34 40.28 8.81 8.20
C ASN A 34 40.99 9.86 9.08
N ALA A 35 41.02 9.68 10.42
CA ALA A 35 41.62 10.62 11.36
C ALA A 35 43.15 10.69 11.19
N LYS A 36 43.67 11.91 11.03
CA LYS A 36 45.09 12.16 10.74
C LYS A 36 45.92 12.41 12.00
N SER A 37 45.32 12.88 13.10
CA SER A 37 46.02 13.16 14.36
C SER A 37 45.80 12.07 15.42
N LYS A 38 46.80 11.88 16.30
CA LYS A 38 46.73 10.92 17.41
C LYS A 38 45.67 11.33 18.45
N GLU A 39 45.51 12.64 18.66
CA GLU A 39 44.53 13.22 19.59
C GLU A 39 43.08 13.04 19.12
N GLU A 40 42.79 13.18 17.82
CA GLU A 40 41.45 12.89 17.28
C GLU A 40 41.10 11.40 17.40
N LYS A 41 42.06 10.50 17.15
CA LYS A 41 41.84 9.06 17.33
C LYS A 41 41.53 8.72 18.78
N GLU A 42 42.23 9.34 19.74
CA GLU A 42 41.99 9.14 21.17
C GLU A 42 40.58 9.61 21.58
N ARG A 43 40.16 10.81 21.12
CA ARG A 43 38.82 11.36 21.37
C ARG A 43 37.70 10.49 20.76
N LEU A 44 37.89 9.99 19.54
CA LEU A 44 36.94 9.09 18.87
C LEU A 44 36.85 7.73 19.58
N ASN A 45 37.97 7.22 20.12
CA ASN A 45 37.96 5.98 20.91
C ASN A 45 37.22 6.14 22.24
N GLN A 46 37.38 7.27 22.93
CA GLN A 46 36.63 7.57 24.16
C GLN A 46 35.12 7.67 23.90
N LEU A 47 34.71 8.25 22.76
CA LEU A 47 33.31 8.30 22.33
C LEU A 47 32.73 6.90 22.01
N LEU A 48 33.52 6.04 21.36
CA LEU A 48 33.15 4.64 21.10
C LEU A 48 32.94 3.85 22.41
N GLU A 49 33.79 4.05 23.41
CA GLU A 49 33.63 3.41 24.73
C GLU A 49 32.40 3.93 25.49
N LEU A 50 32.09 5.23 25.40
CA LEU A 50 30.85 5.79 25.94
C LEU A 50 29.60 5.21 25.26
N LEU A 51 29.65 4.96 23.95
CA LEU A 51 28.58 4.30 23.20
C LEU A 51 28.40 2.84 23.62
N LYS A 52 29.51 2.09 23.77
CA LYS A 52 29.46 0.70 24.27
C LYS A 52 28.87 0.60 25.67
N LYS A 53 29.23 1.50 26.59
CA LYS A 53 28.67 1.54 27.96
C LYS A 53 27.16 1.79 28.03
N LYS A 54 26.56 2.35 26.97
CA LYS A 54 25.11 2.61 26.88
C LYS A 54 24.33 1.50 26.19
N LEU A 55 25.01 0.51 25.62
CA LEU A 55 24.39 -0.63 24.97
C LEU A 55 24.33 -1.83 25.94
N PRO A 56 23.28 -2.66 25.88
CA PRO A 56 23.19 -3.85 26.72
C PRO A 56 24.37 -4.81 26.52
N ASP A 57 24.79 -5.51 27.57
CA ASP A 57 25.89 -6.47 27.49
C ASP A 57 25.65 -7.51 26.39
N GLY A 58 26.63 -7.68 25.50
CA GLY A 58 26.57 -8.58 24.35
C GLY A 58 26.14 -7.94 23.02
N PHE A 59 25.78 -6.65 22.99
CA PHE A 59 25.55 -5.91 21.73
C PHE A 59 26.88 -5.50 21.07
N LYS A 60 27.04 -5.85 19.78
CA LYS A 60 28.16 -5.37 18.94
C LYS A 60 27.64 -4.40 17.88
N ILE A 61 28.34 -3.29 17.69
CA ILE A 61 28.11 -2.37 16.56
C ILE A 61 29.02 -2.81 15.41
N GLY A 62 28.42 -3.27 14.31
CA GLY A 62 29.14 -3.64 13.08
C GLY A 62 29.54 -2.41 12.26
N ALA A 63 30.59 -2.53 11.45
CA ALA A 63 30.97 -1.49 10.50
C ALA A 63 30.13 -1.64 9.22
N ALA A 64 29.43 -0.57 8.81
CA ALA A 64 28.67 -0.55 7.57
C ALA A 64 29.57 -0.18 6.37
N VAL A 65 29.38 -0.82 5.22
CA VAL A 65 29.97 -0.38 3.95
C VAL A 65 29.25 0.90 3.49
N GLY A 66 30.00 1.94 3.12
CA GLY A 66 29.47 3.29 2.83
C GLY A 66 28.71 3.45 1.51
N GLU A 67 28.16 2.38 0.93
CA GLU A 67 27.54 2.37 -0.40
C GLU A 67 26.16 1.67 -0.39
N ALA A 68 25.45 1.68 -1.53
CA ALA A 68 24.03 1.37 -1.73
C ALA A 68 23.50 0.05 -1.12
N ASP A 69 24.37 -0.88 -0.70
CA ASP A 69 24.02 -2.16 -0.09
C ASP A 69 24.20 -2.20 1.45
N CYS A 70 24.42 -1.05 2.10
CA CYS A 70 24.68 -0.94 3.55
C CYS A 70 23.63 -1.64 4.44
N PHE A 71 22.36 -1.62 4.00
CA PHE A 71 21.26 -2.30 4.67
C PHE A 71 21.39 -3.83 4.61
N PHE A 72 21.62 -4.38 3.42
CA PHE A 72 21.77 -5.82 3.22
C PHE A 72 23.04 -6.36 3.86
N ASP A 73 24.11 -5.57 3.88
CA ASP A 73 25.35 -5.93 4.55
C ASP A 73 25.17 -6.01 6.07
N SER A 74 24.47 -5.02 6.66
CA SER A 74 24.12 -5.03 8.09
C SER A 74 23.31 -6.26 8.48
N ILE A 75 22.33 -6.65 7.67
CA ILE A 75 21.52 -7.86 7.90
C ILE A 75 22.36 -9.13 7.71
N ALA A 76 23.21 -9.19 6.69
CA ALA A 76 24.10 -10.33 6.47
C ALA A 76 25.09 -10.53 7.62
N GLN A 77 25.67 -9.45 8.16
CA GLN A 77 26.54 -9.49 9.33
C GLN A 77 25.79 -10.01 10.56
N GLY A 78 24.58 -9.49 10.84
CA GLY A 78 23.76 -9.94 11.96
C GLY A 78 23.40 -11.43 11.86
N LEU A 79 23.00 -11.91 10.67
CA LEU A 79 22.67 -13.32 10.44
C LEU A 79 23.89 -14.23 10.57
N LYS A 80 25.06 -13.83 10.05
CA LYS A 80 26.31 -14.57 10.26
C LYS A 80 26.70 -14.66 11.73
N GLU A 81 26.47 -13.61 12.51
CA GLU A 81 26.77 -13.63 13.95
C GLU A 81 25.80 -14.54 14.72
N LEU A 82 24.51 -14.55 14.37
CA LEU A 82 23.54 -15.51 14.90
C LEU A 82 23.90 -16.95 14.54
N GLN A 83 24.44 -17.18 13.33
CA GLN A 83 24.92 -18.50 12.88
C GLN A 83 26.17 -18.93 13.66
N ASN A 84 27.15 -18.03 13.83
CA ASN A 84 28.37 -18.31 14.58
C ASN A 84 28.07 -18.60 16.06
N LYS A 85 26.98 -18.04 16.60
CA LYS A 85 26.47 -18.36 17.95
C LYS A 85 25.62 -19.63 17.99
N GLY A 86 25.45 -20.34 16.87
CA GLY A 86 24.69 -21.59 16.77
C GLY A 86 23.18 -21.43 16.85
N LEU A 87 22.67 -20.19 16.83
CA LEU A 87 21.24 -19.85 16.99
C LEU A 87 20.42 -20.04 15.71
N ILE A 88 21.09 -20.14 14.56
CA ILE A 88 20.48 -20.49 13.28
C ILE A 88 21.32 -21.58 12.59
N LYS A 89 20.67 -22.63 12.07
CA LYS A 89 21.30 -23.72 11.32
C LYS A 89 20.66 -23.85 9.95
N GLY A 90 21.45 -24.14 8.91
CA GLY A 90 20.93 -24.60 7.61
C GLY A 90 21.12 -23.69 6.39
N CYS A 91 21.96 -22.66 6.41
CA CYS A 91 22.33 -21.94 5.18
C CYS A 91 23.75 -21.38 5.25
N ASN A 92 24.64 -21.79 4.35
CA ASN A 92 26.07 -21.45 4.43
C ASN A 92 26.43 -20.08 3.83
N VAL A 93 25.46 -19.30 3.34
CA VAL A 93 25.77 -18.08 2.57
C VAL A 93 24.77 -16.96 2.84
N PHE A 94 24.82 -16.33 4.02
CA PHE A 94 24.19 -15.01 4.22
C PHE A 94 25.11 -13.94 3.63
N SER A 95 24.94 -13.68 2.34
CA SER A 95 25.58 -12.57 1.63
C SER A 95 24.55 -11.54 1.19
N VAL A 96 25.00 -10.30 0.97
CA VAL A 96 24.18 -9.24 0.34
C VAL A 96 23.45 -9.79 -0.89
N LYS A 97 24.14 -10.54 -1.74
CA LYS A 97 23.60 -11.17 -2.96
C LYS A 97 22.44 -12.14 -2.66
N SER A 98 22.59 -12.99 -1.64
CA SER A 98 21.54 -13.97 -1.25
C SER A 98 20.29 -13.33 -0.66
N LEU A 99 20.47 -12.24 0.12
CA LEU A 99 19.36 -11.50 0.73
C LEU A 99 18.61 -10.70 -0.34
N ARG A 100 19.34 -10.06 -1.25
CA ARG A 100 18.79 -9.33 -2.40
C ARG A 100 17.95 -10.25 -3.30
N GLU A 101 18.42 -11.47 -3.54
CA GLU A 101 17.69 -12.49 -4.32
C GLU A 101 16.42 -12.96 -3.59
N SER A 102 16.46 -13.12 -2.27
CA SER A 102 15.26 -13.47 -1.48
C SER A 102 14.23 -12.35 -1.46
N CYS A 103 14.66 -11.10 -1.29
CA CYS A 103 13.80 -9.92 -1.40
C CYS A 103 13.24 -9.75 -2.82
N LYS A 104 14.03 -10.04 -3.85
CA LYS A 104 13.58 -10.05 -5.25
C LYS A 104 12.48 -11.09 -5.47
N ARG A 105 12.63 -12.32 -4.97
CA ARG A 105 11.61 -13.37 -5.05
C ARG A 105 10.32 -13.00 -4.31
N TYR A 106 10.46 -12.42 -3.12
CA TYR A 106 9.31 -11.93 -2.35
C TYR A 106 8.59 -10.78 -3.08
N ALA A 107 9.34 -9.81 -3.64
CA ALA A 107 8.78 -8.74 -4.46
C ALA A 107 8.15 -9.27 -5.77
N GLN A 108 8.69 -10.34 -6.36
CA GLN A 108 8.11 -11.02 -7.51
C GLN A 108 6.78 -11.71 -7.16
N GLN A 109 6.65 -12.30 -5.96
CA GLN A 109 5.38 -12.87 -5.46
C GLN A 109 4.34 -11.77 -5.16
N VAL A 110 4.75 -10.68 -4.50
CA VAL A 110 3.84 -9.56 -4.18
C VAL A 110 3.39 -8.83 -5.46
N SER A 111 4.27 -8.70 -6.46
CA SER A 111 3.93 -8.07 -7.76
C SER A 111 3.02 -8.91 -8.66
N GLN A 112 2.74 -10.18 -8.36
CA GLN A 112 1.69 -10.95 -9.05
C GLN A 112 0.27 -10.49 -8.66
N SER A 113 0.10 -9.66 -7.62
CA SER A 113 -1.20 -9.16 -7.15
C SER A 113 -1.61 -7.77 -7.64
N LYS A 114 -0.75 -7.07 -8.41
CA LYS A 114 -1.04 -5.74 -8.96
C LYS A 114 -0.51 -5.63 -10.39
N LYS A 115 -1.38 -5.90 -11.37
CA LYS A 115 -1.17 -5.61 -12.80
C LYS A 115 -1.14 -4.09 -13.02
N ASP A 116 -0.38 -3.69 -14.03
CA ASP A 116 -0.31 -2.35 -14.67
C ASP A 116 0.86 -1.43 -14.29
N SER A 117 2.07 -1.85 -14.69
CA SER A 117 3.14 -0.92 -15.05
C SER A 117 3.93 -1.46 -16.24
N TRP A 118 3.96 -0.69 -17.33
CA TRP A 118 4.61 -0.99 -18.62
C TRP A 118 6.11 -1.34 -18.51
N LEU A 119 6.80 -0.93 -17.43
CA LEU A 119 8.22 -1.27 -17.21
C LEU A 119 8.46 -2.67 -16.62
N ASN A 120 7.45 -3.26 -15.94
CA ASN A 120 7.60 -4.54 -15.26
C ASN A 120 7.50 -5.76 -16.21
N ASN A 121 6.88 -5.59 -17.37
CA ASN A 121 6.75 -6.66 -18.36
C ASN A 121 8.00 -6.77 -19.27
N THR A 122 8.73 -5.67 -19.48
CA THR A 122 9.89 -5.63 -20.39
C THR A 122 11.16 -6.24 -19.79
N LEU A 123 11.21 -6.41 -18.46
CA LEU A 123 12.42 -6.83 -17.74
C LEU A 123 12.34 -8.25 -17.14
N LYS A 124 11.23 -8.99 -17.32
CA LYS A 124 11.00 -10.27 -16.61
C LYS A 124 11.35 -11.55 -17.36
N GLU A 125 11.66 -11.55 -18.65
CA GLU A 125 11.92 -12.81 -19.35
C GLU A 125 13.43 -13.10 -19.55
N GLU A 126 13.98 -13.86 -18.60
CA GLU A 126 15.13 -14.72 -18.82
C GLU A 126 14.63 -16.15 -19.12
N GLY A 127 14.94 -16.63 -20.32
CA GLY A 127 15.27 -18.02 -20.62
C GLY A 127 14.20 -19.10 -20.39
N LYS A 128 13.49 -19.48 -21.47
CA LYS A 128 13.53 -20.82 -22.10
C LYS A 128 12.41 -20.99 -23.14
N GLY A 129 12.75 -21.59 -24.28
CA GLY A 129 11.80 -22.24 -25.19
C GLY A 129 11.27 -21.36 -26.32
N CYS A 130 11.14 -21.95 -27.50
CA CYS A 130 10.43 -21.36 -28.64
C CYS A 130 9.03 -20.90 -28.23
N ASP A 131 8.64 -19.66 -28.50
CA ASP A 131 7.69 -19.32 -29.56
C ASP A 131 7.36 -17.81 -29.58
N ILE A 132 7.51 -17.22 -30.77
CA ILE A 132 6.60 -16.27 -31.41
C ILE A 132 5.86 -15.25 -30.49
N SER A 133 6.55 -14.36 -29.75
CA SER A 133 5.90 -13.11 -29.27
C SER A 133 6.83 -11.95 -28.89
N ASN A 134 8.04 -11.83 -29.46
CA ASN A 134 8.91 -10.64 -29.28
C ASN A 134 8.43 -9.38 -30.05
N GLY A 135 7.12 -9.11 -30.05
CA GLY A 135 6.51 -7.96 -30.72
C GLY A 135 6.08 -6.89 -29.72
N ILE A 136 6.40 -5.64 -29.97
CA ILE A 136 5.98 -4.47 -29.20
C ILE A 136 4.98 -3.68 -30.04
N ALA A 137 3.76 -3.49 -29.55
CA ALA A 137 2.79 -2.57 -30.15
C ALA A 137 2.90 -1.19 -29.49
N ILE A 138 3.09 -0.14 -30.29
CA ILE A 138 3.13 1.26 -29.84
C ILE A 138 1.90 1.99 -30.36
N ASN A 139 1.06 2.47 -29.44
CA ASN A 139 -0.17 3.17 -29.77
C ASN A 139 -0.01 4.69 -29.62
N TYR A 140 -0.32 5.44 -30.68
CA TYR A 140 -0.30 6.90 -30.65
C TYR A 140 -1.41 7.49 -31.51
N LYS A 141 -2.29 8.31 -30.91
CA LYS A 141 -3.45 8.92 -31.57
C LYS A 141 -4.26 7.89 -32.39
N GLU A 142 -4.64 6.79 -31.72
CA GLU A 142 -5.46 5.70 -32.29
C GLU A 142 -4.83 4.97 -33.49
N ARG A 143 -3.50 5.07 -33.67
CA ARG A 143 -2.74 4.32 -34.67
C ARG A 143 -1.64 3.50 -34.02
N THR A 144 -1.45 2.29 -34.52
CA THR A 144 -0.54 1.31 -33.90
C THR A 144 0.69 1.09 -34.78
N SER A 145 1.88 1.18 -34.18
CA SER A 145 3.14 0.78 -34.82
C SER A 145 3.64 -0.49 -34.15
N TYR A 146 3.78 -1.56 -34.91
CA TYR A 146 4.23 -2.84 -34.40
C TYR A 146 5.72 -3.01 -34.64
N ILE A 147 6.48 -3.39 -33.63
CA ILE A 147 7.93 -3.58 -33.70
C ILE A 147 8.26 -5.02 -33.35
N LYS A 148 8.85 -5.76 -34.29
CA LYS A 148 9.38 -7.11 -34.06
C LYS A 148 10.88 -7.06 -33.84
N VAL A 149 11.34 -7.47 -32.67
CA VAL A 149 12.77 -7.48 -32.32
C VAL A 149 13.39 -8.82 -32.68
N LEU A 150 14.46 -8.79 -33.47
CA LEU A 150 15.19 -9.96 -33.97
C LEU A 150 16.70 -9.74 -33.83
N ASN A 151 17.37 -10.61 -33.07
CA ASN A 151 18.82 -10.64 -33.00
C ASN A 151 19.35 -11.69 -33.96
N VAL A 152 20.23 -11.28 -34.87
CA VAL A 152 20.85 -12.17 -35.87
C VAL A 152 22.38 -12.03 -35.80
N ASP A 153 23.07 -13.12 -36.12
CA ASP A 153 24.54 -13.17 -35.99
C ASP A 153 25.27 -12.62 -37.23
N ARG A 154 24.55 -12.47 -38.35
CA ARG A 154 25.10 -12.05 -39.66
C ARG A 154 24.15 -11.09 -40.37
N ASP A 155 24.71 -10.34 -41.33
CA ASP A 155 23.92 -9.44 -42.17
C ASP A 155 22.85 -10.20 -42.97
N ILE A 156 21.71 -9.54 -43.13
CA ILE A 156 20.51 -10.12 -43.72
C ILE A 156 20.62 -9.96 -45.24
N GLY A 157 21.01 -11.04 -45.90
CA GLY A 157 21.02 -11.17 -47.35
C GLY A 157 19.74 -11.78 -47.94
N TYR A 158 19.71 -11.93 -49.26
CA TYR A 158 18.56 -12.46 -50.00
C TYR A 158 18.08 -13.84 -49.49
N SER A 159 19.00 -14.75 -49.20
CA SER A 159 18.69 -16.09 -48.68
C SER A 159 18.02 -16.09 -47.30
N HIS A 160 18.18 -15.01 -46.53
CA HIS A 160 17.52 -14.84 -45.24
C HIS A 160 16.08 -14.34 -45.41
N LEU A 161 15.83 -13.42 -46.34
CA LEU A 161 14.48 -12.90 -46.61
C LEU A 161 13.64 -13.90 -47.41
N PHE A 162 14.25 -14.57 -48.39
CA PHE A 162 13.62 -15.52 -49.31
C PHE A 162 14.34 -16.89 -49.26
N PRO A 163 14.20 -17.65 -48.15
CA PRO A 163 14.81 -18.97 -48.04
C PRO A 163 14.16 -19.97 -49.00
N SER A 164 14.93 -20.99 -49.42
CA SER A 164 14.38 -22.13 -50.15
C SER A 164 13.41 -22.95 -49.28
N LYS A 165 12.54 -23.76 -49.91
CA LYS A 165 11.51 -24.56 -49.21
C LYS A 165 12.09 -25.44 -48.08
N THR A 166 13.32 -25.92 -48.20
CA THR A 166 14.00 -26.74 -47.19
C THR A 166 14.60 -25.91 -46.05
N GLN A 167 14.94 -24.64 -46.29
CA GLN A 167 15.52 -23.72 -45.29
C GLN A 167 14.46 -22.89 -44.54
N GLU A 168 13.26 -22.74 -45.09
CA GLU A 168 12.17 -21.91 -44.55
C GLU A 168 11.72 -22.35 -43.13
N ARG A 169 11.81 -23.65 -42.81
CA ARG A 169 11.49 -24.16 -41.45
C ARG A 169 12.46 -23.65 -40.39
N LYS A 170 13.76 -23.57 -40.70
CA LYS A 170 14.81 -23.17 -39.74
C LYS A 170 15.07 -21.67 -39.71
N ASN A 171 14.81 -20.97 -40.81
CA ASN A 171 15.09 -19.54 -40.92
C ASN A 171 14.07 -18.69 -40.15
N LYS A 172 14.56 -17.85 -39.23
CA LYS A 172 13.75 -16.97 -38.37
C LYS A 172 13.36 -15.64 -39.03
N PHE A 173 14.03 -15.23 -40.11
CA PHE A 173 13.90 -13.91 -40.75
C PHE A 173 13.18 -13.95 -42.12
N SER A 174 12.40 -15.01 -42.38
CA SER A 174 11.66 -15.15 -43.66
C SER A 174 10.59 -14.07 -43.80
N ILE A 175 10.53 -13.43 -44.96
CA ILE A 175 9.52 -12.39 -45.25
C ILE A 175 8.10 -12.94 -45.16
N ASN A 176 7.87 -14.20 -45.57
CA ASN A 176 6.56 -14.84 -45.48
C ASN A 176 6.13 -15.05 -44.03
N LYS A 177 7.07 -15.35 -43.11
CA LYS A 177 6.75 -15.46 -41.68
C LYS A 177 6.33 -14.11 -41.10
N HIS A 178 7.00 -13.02 -41.51
CA HIS A 178 6.63 -11.67 -41.08
C HIS A 178 5.31 -11.21 -41.70
N PHE A 179 5.02 -11.61 -42.93
CA PHE A 179 3.74 -11.37 -43.57
C PHE A 179 2.60 -12.09 -42.81
N THR A 180 2.77 -13.37 -42.44
CA THR A 180 1.81 -14.09 -41.59
C THR A 180 1.54 -13.35 -40.28
N LEU A 181 2.58 -12.90 -39.60
CA LEU A 181 2.42 -12.15 -38.35
C LEU A 181 1.70 -10.82 -38.56
N PHE A 182 2.00 -10.10 -39.64
CA PHE A 182 1.30 -8.86 -39.95
C PHE A 182 -0.20 -9.09 -40.16
N VAL A 183 -0.56 -10.17 -40.86
CA VAL A 183 -1.96 -10.54 -41.10
C VAL A 183 -2.68 -10.88 -39.79
N GLU A 184 -2.06 -11.68 -38.91
CA GLU A 184 -2.60 -11.99 -37.58
C GLU A 184 -2.77 -10.74 -36.70
N GLU A 185 -1.87 -9.75 -36.80
CA GLU A 185 -2.00 -8.49 -36.08
C GLU A 185 -3.05 -7.56 -36.71
N LEU A 186 -3.24 -7.63 -38.03
CA LEU A 186 -4.25 -6.84 -38.75
C LEU A 186 -5.68 -7.28 -38.39
N GLU A 187 -5.90 -8.57 -38.10
CA GLU A 187 -7.16 -9.08 -37.56
C GLU A 187 -7.48 -8.47 -36.18
N LYS A 188 -6.46 -8.24 -35.35
CA LYS A 188 -6.60 -7.65 -34.01
C LYS A 188 -6.77 -6.14 -34.06
N ASP A 189 -6.05 -5.47 -34.95
CA ASP A 189 -6.08 -4.01 -35.11
C ASP A 189 -6.02 -3.61 -36.59
N LYS A 190 -7.12 -3.06 -37.10
CA LYS A 190 -7.23 -2.63 -38.50
C LYS A 190 -6.41 -1.37 -38.82
N ASN A 191 -5.91 -0.66 -37.81
CA ASN A 191 -5.23 0.64 -37.93
C ASN A 191 -3.70 0.58 -37.75
N ILE A 192 -3.07 -0.53 -38.16
CA ILE A 192 -1.60 -0.63 -38.19
C ILE A 192 -1.02 0.42 -39.14
N ARG A 193 -0.18 1.29 -38.60
CA ARG A 193 0.49 2.38 -39.32
C ARG A 193 1.87 1.96 -39.87
N TYR A 194 2.66 1.23 -39.09
CA TYR A 194 3.98 0.73 -39.48
C TYR A 194 4.21 -0.67 -38.88
N PHE A 195 4.87 -1.54 -39.64
CA PHE A 195 5.37 -2.83 -39.16
C PHE A 195 6.89 -2.83 -39.27
N ILE A 196 7.59 -2.76 -38.14
CA ILE A 196 9.01 -2.47 -38.05
C ILE A 196 9.76 -3.73 -37.63
N ILE A 197 10.73 -4.15 -38.42
CA ILE A 197 11.64 -5.23 -38.05
C ILE A 197 12.91 -4.59 -37.50
N TYR A 198 13.16 -4.77 -36.21
CA TYR A 198 14.30 -4.24 -35.48
C TYR A 198 15.39 -5.30 -35.37
N THR A 199 16.59 -4.99 -35.87
CA THR A 199 17.71 -5.94 -35.92
C THR A 199 19.06 -5.28 -35.70
N ASN A 200 19.95 -6.04 -35.06
CA ASN A 200 21.30 -5.61 -34.72
C ASN A 200 22.29 -5.67 -35.89
N LYS A 201 21.95 -6.35 -36.99
CA LYS A 201 22.80 -6.48 -38.18
C LYS A 201 22.24 -5.75 -39.38
N GLY A 202 23.10 -5.52 -40.38
CA GLY A 202 22.79 -4.78 -41.58
C GLY A 202 21.99 -5.60 -42.60
N LEU A 203 21.62 -4.93 -43.69
CA LEU A 203 21.19 -5.62 -44.92
C LEU A 203 22.41 -5.78 -45.82
N ASP A 204 22.56 -6.94 -46.45
CA ASP A 204 23.66 -7.18 -47.39
C ASP A 204 23.34 -6.56 -48.76
N LEU A 205 23.64 -5.27 -48.89
CA LEU A 205 23.33 -4.43 -50.06
C LEU A 205 24.58 -4.12 -50.89
N THR A 206 24.39 -3.99 -52.21
CA THR A 206 25.36 -3.38 -53.13
C THR A 206 25.43 -1.85 -52.94
N GLU A 207 26.41 -1.19 -53.58
CA GLU A 207 26.52 0.27 -53.58
C GLU A 207 25.24 0.96 -54.09
N GLU A 208 24.52 0.34 -55.03
CA GLU A 208 23.23 0.80 -55.54
C GLU A 208 22.03 0.50 -54.61
N LYS A 209 22.28 0.02 -53.38
CA LYS A 209 21.28 -0.40 -52.39
C LYS A 209 20.37 -1.55 -52.86
N ARG A 210 20.90 -2.45 -53.69
CA ARG A 210 20.22 -3.69 -54.09
C ARG A 210 20.70 -4.86 -53.25
N LEU A 211 19.84 -5.81 -52.93
CA LEU A 211 20.25 -7.04 -52.22
C LEU A 211 21.33 -7.77 -53.04
N LYS A 212 22.41 -8.22 -52.38
CA LYS A 212 23.47 -8.99 -53.05
C LYS A 212 23.00 -10.40 -53.42
N LYS A 213 23.59 -10.93 -54.50
CA LYS A 213 23.31 -12.27 -55.02
C LYS A 213 23.76 -13.33 -54.01
N GLY A 214 22.79 -14.06 -53.46
CA GLY A 214 23.03 -15.26 -52.67
C GLY A 214 23.12 -16.53 -53.53
N HIS A 215 23.23 -17.70 -52.89
CA HIS A 215 23.29 -19.00 -53.56
C HIS A 215 21.94 -19.51 -54.12
N SER A 216 20.94 -18.64 -54.26
CA SER A 216 19.60 -19.02 -54.75
C SER A 216 19.55 -19.00 -56.28
N LYS A 217 18.85 -19.98 -56.87
CA LYS A 217 18.57 -20.01 -58.32
C LYS A 217 17.55 -18.94 -58.75
N ASP A 218 16.61 -18.60 -57.86
CA ASP A 218 15.54 -17.61 -58.09
C ASP A 218 15.88 -16.28 -57.41
N PHE A 219 17.03 -15.70 -57.76
CA PHE A 219 17.52 -14.46 -57.15
C PHE A 219 16.97 -13.22 -57.87
N TYR A 220 16.39 -12.29 -57.09
CA TYR A 220 15.96 -10.98 -57.55
C TYR A 220 16.71 -9.86 -56.80
N PRO A 221 17.40 -8.93 -57.50
CA PRO A 221 18.18 -7.86 -56.88
C PRO A 221 17.27 -6.68 -56.45
N PHE A 222 16.37 -6.92 -55.49
CA PHE A 222 15.43 -5.90 -55.02
C PHE A 222 16.16 -4.68 -54.46
N LYS A 223 15.71 -3.50 -54.88
CA LYS A 223 16.24 -2.21 -54.44
C LYS A 223 15.55 -1.73 -53.17
N LEU A 224 16.32 -1.18 -52.25
CA LEU A 224 15.81 -0.55 -51.03
C LEU A 224 16.12 0.94 -50.98
N ASP A 225 15.13 1.70 -50.54
CA ASP A 225 15.26 3.12 -50.26
C ASP A 225 15.57 3.36 -48.78
N SER A 226 16.57 4.19 -48.51
CA SER A 226 16.83 4.69 -47.16
C SER A 226 15.73 5.67 -46.74
N ILE A 227 15.21 5.50 -45.52
CA ILE A 227 14.17 6.35 -44.96
C ILE A 227 14.80 7.53 -44.22
N ASP A 228 14.47 8.74 -44.69
CA ASP A 228 14.77 9.96 -43.96
C ASP A 228 13.70 10.22 -42.87
N ILE A 229 14.10 10.03 -41.61
CA ILE A 229 13.26 10.23 -40.42
C ILE A 229 12.89 11.72 -40.24
N GLN A 230 13.63 12.66 -40.86
CA GLN A 230 13.33 14.10 -40.81
C GLN A 230 12.08 14.50 -41.61
N LYS A 231 11.44 13.57 -42.32
CA LYS A 231 10.11 13.78 -42.91
C LYS A 231 8.99 13.70 -41.87
N LYS A 232 7.98 14.58 -41.97
CA LYS A 232 6.84 14.70 -41.02
C LYS A 232 6.11 13.36 -40.79
N LYS A 233 6.03 12.51 -41.82
CA LYS A 233 5.37 11.19 -41.72
C LYS A 233 6.00 10.26 -40.69
N TYR A 234 7.31 10.36 -40.44
CA TYR A 234 8.06 9.49 -39.52
C TYR A 234 8.33 10.14 -38.14
N LYS A 235 7.62 11.22 -37.79
CA LYS A 235 7.80 11.93 -36.50
C LYS A 235 7.79 11.00 -35.28
N ILE A 236 6.97 9.94 -35.31
CA ILE A 236 6.87 8.97 -34.20
C ILE A 236 8.17 8.20 -33.96
N LEU A 237 8.94 7.91 -35.02
CA LEU A 237 10.20 7.19 -34.93
C LEU A 237 11.34 8.08 -34.39
N ARG A 238 11.19 9.41 -34.41
CA ARG A 238 12.17 10.35 -33.82
C ARG A 238 12.22 10.28 -32.30
N ASN A 239 11.07 10.02 -31.69
CA ASN A 239 10.93 9.99 -30.24
C ASN A 239 11.34 8.64 -29.64
N CYS A 240 11.65 7.65 -30.49
CA CYS A 240 12.16 6.36 -30.05
C CYS A 240 13.68 6.46 -29.84
N LEU A 241 14.12 6.56 -28.58
CA LEU A 241 15.54 6.58 -28.20
C LEU A 241 16.33 5.37 -28.75
N CYS A 242 15.63 4.26 -28.97
CA CYS A 242 16.23 2.98 -29.34
C CYS A 242 16.50 2.82 -30.85
N ILE A 243 16.07 3.75 -31.71
CA ILE A 243 16.20 3.63 -33.16
C ILE A 243 17.33 4.53 -33.68
N ASN A 244 18.39 3.91 -34.21
CA ASN A 244 19.46 4.61 -34.90
C ASN A 244 18.88 5.32 -36.15
N LYS A 245 19.13 6.63 -36.24
CA LYS A 245 18.55 7.51 -37.26
C LYS A 245 19.03 7.22 -38.67
N THR A 246 20.11 6.46 -38.84
CA THR A 246 20.76 6.20 -40.15
C THR A 246 20.60 4.76 -40.65
N GLY A 247 19.76 3.94 -40.02
CA GLY A 247 19.60 2.51 -40.32
C GLY A 247 18.21 2.07 -40.77
N LEU A 248 17.38 2.97 -41.32
CA LEU A 248 16.01 2.63 -41.74
C LEU A 248 15.89 2.41 -43.25
N TYR A 249 15.36 1.27 -43.66
CA TYR A 249 15.17 0.91 -45.07
C TYR A 249 13.75 0.39 -45.35
N ARG A 250 13.30 0.58 -46.58
CA ARG A 250 12.09 -0.02 -47.15
C ARG A 250 12.34 -0.44 -48.59
N PHE A 251 11.51 -1.34 -49.12
CA PHE A 251 11.55 -1.62 -50.56
C PHE A 251 11.16 -0.38 -51.37
N SER A 252 11.81 -0.19 -52.53
CA SER A 252 11.43 0.88 -53.44
C SER A 252 10.05 0.62 -54.05
N GLN A 253 9.34 1.69 -54.41
CA GLN A 253 7.95 1.58 -54.88
C GLN A 253 7.81 0.69 -56.13
N GLU A 254 8.79 0.73 -57.03
CA GLU A 254 8.85 -0.06 -58.27
C GLU A 254 8.94 -1.57 -58.03
N GLU A 255 9.46 -1.99 -56.86
CA GLU A 255 9.67 -3.40 -56.54
C GLU A 255 8.50 -4.02 -55.76
N ILE A 256 7.61 -3.21 -55.16
CA ILE A 256 6.49 -3.68 -54.34
C ILE A 256 5.56 -4.60 -55.14
N THR A 257 5.25 -4.26 -56.40
CA THR A 257 4.37 -5.05 -57.26
C THR A 257 5.00 -6.38 -57.68
N LYS A 258 6.32 -6.47 -57.81
CA LYS A 258 7.04 -7.73 -58.09
C LYS A 258 7.20 -8.58 -56.83
N LEU A 259 7.36 -7.94 -55.68
CA LEU A 259 7.46 -8.60 -54.38
C LEU A 259 6.13 -9.20 -53.93
N SER A 260 5.01 -8.55 -54.24
CA SER A 260 3.68 -9.06 -53.88
C SER A 260 3.39 -10.42 -54.52
N SER A 261 3.85 -10.68 -55.75
CA SER A 261 3.71 -11.99 -56.39
C SER A 261 4.56 -13.10 -55.74
N LEU A 262 5.57 -12.76 -54.94
CA LEU A 262 6.43 -13.73 -54.25
C LEU A 262 5.95 -14.05 -52.82
N LEU A 263 5.07 -13.23 -52.25
CA LEU A 263 4.50 -13.46 -50.92
C LEU A 263 3.49 -14.59 -50.95
N LYS A 264 3.65 -15.55 -50.04
CA LYS A 264 2.72 -16.66 -49.86
C LYS A 264 1.66 -16.28 -48.82
N LEU A 265 0.39 -16.56 -49.13
CA LEU A 265 -0.69 -16.41 -48.16
C LEU A 265 -0.50 -17.35 -46.96
N PRO A 266 -0.74 -16.86 -45.73
CA PRO A 266 -0.70 -17.69 -44.53
C PRO A 266 -1.75 -18.81 -44.57
N PRO A 267 -1.49 -20.00 -43.99
CA PRO A 267 -2.48 -21.08 -43.90
C PRO A 267 -3.74 -20.71 -43.11
N SER A 268 -3.63 -19.80 -42.15
CA SER A 268 -4.76 -19.24 -41.40
C SER A 268 -5.77 -18.54 -42.32
N PHE A 269 -5.28 -17.87 -43.35
CA PHE A 269 -6.08 -17.13 -44.34
C PHE A 269 -6.64 -18.02 -45.49
N GLN A 270 -6.22 -19.28 -45.59
CA GLN A 270 -6.66 -20.19 -46.67
C GLN A 270 -7.95 -20.94 -46.35
N ARG A 271 -8.48 -20.84 -45.12
CA ARG A 271 -9.70 -21.57 -44.67
C ARG A 271 -11.02 -20.84 -44.94
N GLU A 272 -11.01 -19.57 -45.33
CA GLU A 272 -12.23 -18.76 -45.61
C GLU A 272 -12.31 -18.36 -47.08
N LYS A 273 -12.19 -19.34 -47.98
CA LYS A 273 -12.05 -19.10 -49.43
C LYS A 273 -13.38 -18.84 -50.19
N GLU A 274 -14.45 -18.40 -49.53
CA GLU A 274 -15.76 -18.27 -50.19
C GLU A 274 -16.29 -16.85 -50.45
N VAL A 275 -15.58 -15.75 -50.15
CA VAL A 275 -16.19 -14.40 -50.33
C VAL A 275 -15.26 -13.30 -50.91
N PHE A 276 -14.01 -13.56 -51.27
CA PHE A 276 -13.11 -12.45 -51.66
C PHE A 276 -12.53 -12.59 -53.08
N ALA A 277 -12.75 -11.55 -53.89
CA ALA A 277 -12.20 -11.39 -55.23
C ALA A 277 -10.66 -11.22 -55.18
N ASP A 278 -10.00 -11.62 -56.28
CA ASP A 278 -8.54 -11.65 -56.46
C ASP A 278 -7.84 -10.31 -56.12
N ASP A 279 -8.56 -9.20 -56.28
CA ASP A 279 -8.08 -7.84 -55.97
C ASP A 279 -7.79 -7.62 -54.46
N SER A 280 -8.47 -8.33 -53.56
CA SER A 280 -8.30 -8.16 -52.10
C SER A 280 -7.01 -8.79 -51.55
N GLU A 281 -6.55 -9.91 -52.15
CA GLU A 281 -5.30 -10.56 -51.76
C GLU A 281 -4.10 -9.67 -52.09
N LYS A 282 -4.12 -9.11 -53.30
CA LYS A 282 -3.11 -8.19 -53.79
C LYS A 282 -3.02 -6.94 -52.91
N GLU A 283 -4.17 -6.37 -52.54
CA GLU A 283 -4.24 -5.19 -51.67
C GLU A 283 -3.58 -5.43 -50.31
N ILE A 284 -3.85 -6.57 -49.65
CA ILE A 284 -3.27 -6.89 -48.34
C ILE A 284 -1.74 -7.05 -48.42
N LYS A 285 -1.25 -7.73 -49.48
CA LYS A 285 0.19 -7.93 -49.72
C LYS A 285 0.92 -6.62 -49.97
N GLU A 286 0.34 -5.75 -50.79
CA GLU A 286 0.89 -4.42 -51.05
C GLU A 286 0.86 -3.56 -49.79
N ASN A 287 -0.23 -3.59 -49.02
CA ASN A 287 -0.36 -2.86 -47.75
C ASN A 287 0.71 -3.28 -46.72
N PHE A 288 1.00 -4.57 -46.60
CA PHE A 288 2.11 -5.06 -45.77
C PHE A 288 3.45 -4.47 -46.21
N LEU A 289 3.80 -4.61 -47.49
CA LEU A 289 5.08 -4.14 -48.04
C LEU A 289 5.24 -2.62 -47.92
N HIS A 290 4.14 -1.88 -48.05
CA HIS A 290 4.11 -0.43 -47.86
C HIS A 290 4.36 0.00 -46.42
N LYS A 291 3.88 -0.78 -45.45
CA LYS A 291 4.00 -0.50 -44.01
C LYS A 291 5.26 -1.09 -43.39
N LEU A 292 5.92 -2.02 -44.08
CA LEU A 292 7.14 -2.70 -43.64
C LEU A 292 8.35 -1.75 -43.63
N ILE A 293 9.06 -1.70 -42.50
CA ILE A 293 10.29 -0.94 -42.31
C ILE A 293 11.35 -1.84 -41.69
N PHE A 294 12.55 -1.87 -42.26
CA PHE A 294 13.72 -2.50 -41.65
C PHE A 294 14.51 -1.46 -40.86
N ALA A 295 14.61 -1.64 -39.56
CA ALA A 295 15.51 -0.90 -38.69
C ALA A 295 16.73 -1.77 -38.40
N VAL A 296 17.80 -1.55 -39.17
CA VAL A 296 19.04 -2.35 -39.15
C VAL A 296 20.19 -1.62 -38.45
N ASN A 297 21.23 -2.35 -38.07
CA ASN A 297 22.38 -1.82 -37.31
C ASN A 297 21.95 -1.13 -36.00
N GLN A 298 21.00 -1.75 -35.31
CA GLN A 298 20.45 -1.24 -34.08
C GLN A 298 21.20 -1.82 -32.86
N PRO A 299 21.29 -1.09 -31.74
CA PRO A 299 22.01 -1.62 -30.58
C PRO A 299 21.32 -2.87 -30.02
N ILE A 300 22.12 -3.85 -29.59
CA ILE A 300 21.60 -5.02 -28.86
C ILE A 300 21.14 -4.62 -27.45
N ARG A 301 20.42 -5.51 -26.76
CA ARG A 301 19.84 -5.23 -25.43
C ARG A 301 20.85 -4.70 -24.43
N GLU A 302 22.06 -5.26 -24.44
CA GLU A 302 23.16 -4.90 -23.54
C GLU A 302 23.69 -3.48 -23.84
N GLU A 303 23.81 -3.12 -25.12
CA GLU A 303 24.20 -1.79 -25.56
C GLU A 303 23.10 -0.77 -25.28
N LEU A 304 21.82 -1.12 -25.49
CA LEU A 304 20.67 -0.30 -25.13
C LEU A 304 20.63 0.02 -23.63
N ASN A 305 20.88 -0.98 -22.77
CA ASN A 305 20.97 -0.75 -21.34
C ASN A 305 22.10 0.22 -21.00
N THR A 306 23.22 0.13 -21.70
CA THR A 306 24.37 1.03 -21.49
C THR A 306 24.07 2.44 -21.99
N ILE A 307 23.44 2.59 -23.15
CA ILE A 307 22.97 3.87 -23.68
C ILE A 307 21.95 4.50 -22.72
N MET A 308 20.98 3.71 -22.24
CA MET A 308 19.98 4.19 -21.28
C MET A 308 20.62 4.58 -19.94
N THR A 309 21.58 3.79 -19.44
CA THR A 309 22.29 4.09 -18.18
C THR A 309 23.13 5.36 -18.34
N ASN A 310 23.89 5.48 -19.43
CA ASN A 310 24.68 6.66 -19.73
C ASN A 310 23.81 7.90 -20.01
N GLU A 311 22.63 7.73 -20.60
CA GLU A 311 21.71 8.85 -20.85
C GLU A 311 20.97 9.27 -19.57
N ILE A 312 20.68 8.33 -18.66
CA ILE A 312 20.22 8.62 -17.30
C ILE A 312 21.32 9.32 -16.51
N GLU A 313 22.56 8.82 -16.55
CA GLU A 313 23.72 9.39 -15.85
C GLU A 313 24.10 10.78 -16.39
N ASN A 314 24.16 10.95 -17.71
CA ASN A 314 24.44 12.24 -18.35
C ASN A 314 23.30 13.25 -18.13
N LYS A 315 22.02 12.83 -18.08
CA LYS A 315 20.90 13.72 -17.73
C LYS A 315 20.80 13.98 -16.22
N SER A 316 21.29 13.07 -15.37
CA SER A 316 21.34 13.29 -13.92
C SER A 316 22.43 14.27 -13.48
N ASN A 317 23.47 14.46 -14.31
CA ASN A 317 24.50 15.48 -14.11
C ASN A 317 24.12 16.87 -14.66
N GLU A 318 22.93 17.00 -15.25
CA GLU A 318 22.35 18.29 -15.70
C GLU A 318 21.02 18.60 -14.99
N VAL A 319 20.81 18.02 -13.80
CA VAL A 319 19.68 18.38 -12.94
C VAL A 319 20.05 19.66 -12.18
N LEU A 320 19.71 20.80 -12.77
CA LEU A 320 19.86 22.14 -12.18
C LEU A 320 19.08 22.35 -10.86
N TYR A 321 18.19 21.42 -10.51
CA TYR A 321 17.20 21.58 -9.44
C TYR A 321 17.01 20.28 -8.67
N ASN A 322 17.29 20.27 -7.37
CA ASN A 322 16.96 19.12 -6.54
C ASN A 322 15.44 19.00 -6.32
N TYR A 323 15.00 17.87 -5.75
CA TYR A 323 13.57 17.58 -5.53
C TYR A 323 12.85 18.69 -4.74
N GLU A 324 13.51 19.25 -3.73
CA GLU A 324 12.97 20.29 -2.87
C GLU A 324 12.83 21.61 -3.63
N GLU A 325 13.82 21.95 -4.47
CA GLU A 325 13.79 23.11 -5.35
C GLU A 325 12.68 22.99 -6.40
N LEU A 326 12.50 21.80 -7.01
CA LEU A 326 11.41 21.55 -7.97
C LEU A 326 10.03 21.59 -7.30
N HIS A 327 9.92 21.09 -6.08
CA HIS A 327 8.67 21.13 -5.31
C HIS A 327 8.26 22.58 -5.03
N GLU A 328 9.19 23.42 -4.58
CA GLU A 328 8.94 24.83 -4.29
C GLU A 328 8.68 25.66 -5.55
N ILE A 329 9.40 25.41 -6.64
CA ILE A 329 9.12 26.04 -7.94
C ILE A 329 7.70 25.68 -8.42
N ALA A 330 7.29 24.42 -8.26
CA ALA A 330 5.96 23.97 -8.64
C ALA A 330 4.86 24.63 -7.79
N LEU A 331 5.07 24.75 -6.48
CA LEU A 331 4.15 25.43 -5.57
C LEU A 331 4.00 26.92 -5.93
N ARG A 332 5.11 27.65 -6.09
CA ARG A 332 5.06 29.09 -6.47
C ARG A 332 4.48 29.32 -7.87
N SER A 333 4.71 28.40 -8.80
CA SER A 333 4.07 28.46 -10.11
C SER A 333 2.58 28.20 -10.07
N LEU A 334 2.07 27.46 -9.08
CA LEU A 334 0.64 27.20 -8.90
C LEU A 334 -0.07 28.37 -8.18
N GLU A 335 0.66 29.09 -7.32
CA GLU A 335 0.14 30.25 -6.57
C GLU A 335 0.03 31.50 -7.45
N SER A 336 0.98 31.70 -8.37
CA SER A 336 0.98 32.85 -9.29
C SER A 336 0.08 32.61 -10.51
N HIS A 337 -0.91 33.48 -10.69
CA HIS A 337 -1.84 33.42 -11.83
C HIS A 337 -1.26 34.03 -13.13
N ASP A 338 -0.02 34.57 -13.09
CA ASP A 338 0.61 35.28 -14.21
C ASP A 338 1.67 34.46 -14.97
N PHE A 339 2.03 33.27 -14.49
CA PHE A 339 2.98 32.43 -15.20
C PHE A 339 2.24 31.48 -16.14
N GLY A 340 2.17 31.87 -17.43
CA GLY A 340 1.93 30.92 -18.53
C GLY A 340 2.94 29.74 -18.52
N PRO A 341 2.95 28.84 -19.53
CA PRO A 341 3.66 27.56 -19.47
C PRO A 341 5.08 27.66 -18.91
N ILE A 342 5.42 26.72 -18.02
CA ILE A 342 6.66 26.74 -17.26
C ILE A 342 7.84 26.57 -18.23
N THR A 343 8.63 27.63 -18.40
CA THR A 343 9.87 27.64 -19.17
C THR A 343 11.08 27.62 -18.24
N LYS A 344 12.24 27.20 -18.76
CA LYS A 344 13.50 27.16 -18.00
C LYS A 344 13.84 28.52 -17.36
N GLU A 345 13.70 29.61 -18.12
CA GLU A 345 13.90 30.99 -17.64
C GLU A 345 13.00 31.36 -16.44
N LYS A 346 11.74 30.92 -16.46
CA LYS A 346 10.81 31.15 -15.35
C LYS A 346 11.17 30.31 -14.12
N MET A 347 11.61 29.07 -14.32
CA MET A 347 12.10 28.22 -13.23
C MET A 347 13.32 28.84 -12.55
N GLU A 348 14.25 29.41 -13.33
CA GLU A 348 15.44 30.11 -12.81
C GLU A 348 15.07 31.36 -12.01
N LYS A 349 14.12 32.17 -12.51
CA LYS A 349 13.60 33.35 -11.82
C LYS A 349 12.87 33.00 -10.53
N LEU A 350 12.01 31.98 -10.56
CA LEU A 350 11.30 31.47 -9.39
C LEU A 350 12.27 30.90 -8.35
N LEU A 351 13.32 30.19 -8.79
CA LEU A 351 14.35 29.68 -7.89
C LEU A 351 15.14 30.82 -7.24
N ALA A 352 15.48 31.87 -7.98
CA ALA A 352 16.13 33.06 -7.44
C ALA A 352 15.26 33.74 -6.37
N ASP A 353 13.96 33.87 -6.62
CA ASP A 353 12.98 34.38 -5.65
C ASP A 353 12.77 33.45 -4.44
N VAL A 354 12.88 32.13 -4.61
CA VAL A 354 12.84 31.16 -3.51
C VAL A 354 14.09 31.30 -2.64
N LYS A 355 15.26 31.48 -3.26
CA LYS A 355 16.54 31.62 -2.55
C LYS A 355 16.67 32.97 -1.83
N SER A 356 16.14 34.07 -2.39
CA SER A 356 16.14 35.39 -1.76
C SER A 356 15.13 35.52 -0.60
N ASN A 357 13.94 34.91 -0.72
CA ASN A 357 12.90 34.94 0.32
C ASN A 357 13.03 33.84 1.39
N ARG A 358 14.09 33.04 1.38
CA ARG A 358 14.28 31.96 2.38
C ARG A 358 14.44 32.50 3.82
N SER A 359 14.89 33.74 3.99
CA SER A 359 15.02 34.39 5.30
C SER A 359 13.70 34.91 5.88
N SER A 360 12.72 35.27 5.03
CA SER A 360 11.38 35.65 5.49
C SER A 360 10.52 34.42 5.83
N TYR A 361 10.79 33.29 5.18
CA TYR A 361 10.08 32.03 5.43
C TYR A 361 10.43 31.36 6.77
N GLU A 362 11.63 31.56 7.33
CA GLU A 362 11.93 31.12 8.70
C GLU A 362 11.07 31.83 9.76
N LYS A 363 10.59 33.05 9.48
CA LYS A 363 9.61 33.73 10.36
C LYS A 363 8.20 33.19 10.22
N ILE A 364 7.80 32.66 9.05
CA ILE A 364 6.45 32.13 8.78
C ILE A 364 6.32 30.67 9.23
N ARG A 365 7.38 29.86 9.06
CA ARG A 365 7.42 28.44 9.49
C ARG A 365 7.33 28.26 11.02
N ASN A 366 7.57 29.32 11.79
CA ASN A 366 7.43 29.32 13.25
C ASN A 366 5.99 29.64 13.73
N LYS A 367 4.97 29.64 12.84
CA LYS A 367 3.56 29.59 13.24
C LYS A 367 2.92 28.26 12.85
N ASN A 368 2.22 27.64 13.79
CA ASN A 368 1.44 26.40 13.69
C ASN A 368 0.58 26.31 12.41
N ILE A 369 1.10 25.72 11.32
CA ILE A 369 0.37 25.52 10.04
C ILE A 369 0.28 24.02 9.65
N SER A 370 0.86 23.12 10.45
CA SER A 370 0.96 21.70 10.08
C SER A 370 -0.37 20.93 10.20
N GLU A 371 -1.26 21.27 11.12
CA GLU A 371 -2.52 20.56 11.34
C GLU A 371 -3.59 20.98 10.32
N GLU A 372 -3.63 22.25 9.95
CA GLU A 372 -4.53 22.81 8.93
C GLU A 372 -4.23 22.20 7.55
N ILE A 373 -2.94 22.03 7.20
CA ILE A 373 -2.54 21.37 5.94
C ILE A 373 -2.91 19.89 5.94
N LYS A 374 -2.74 19.17 7.06
CA LYS A 374 -3.16 17.76 7.18
C LYS A 374 -4.66 17.62 7.04
N PHE A 375 -5.42 18.51 7.68
CA PHE A 375 -6.87 18.57 7.54
C PHE A 375 -7.25 18.74 6.08
N ALA A 376 -6.76 19.80 5.42
CA ALA A 376 -7.19 20.15 4.08
C ALA A 376 -6.87 19.03 3.09
N LYS A 377 -5.74 18.34 3.24
CA LYS A 377 -5.44 17.12 2.46
C LYS A 377 -6.45 15.99 2.68
N SER A 378 -6.87 15.77 3.93
CA SER A 378 -7.83 14.70 4.24
C SER A 378 -9.25 14.98 3.75
N VAL A 379 -9.65 16.25 3.66
CA VAL A 379 -11.00 16.65 3.24
C VAL A 379 -11.11 16.80 1.73
N VAL A 380 -10.08 17.34 1.07
CA VAL A 380 -10.12 17.68 -0.37
C VAL A 380 -9.69 16.51 -1.28
N GLY A 381 -8.88 15.55 -0.81
CA GLY A 381 -8.48 14.38 -1.61
C GLY A 381 -7.42 14.67 -2.69
N SER A 382 -7.29 13.81 -3.70
CA SER A 382 -6.18 13.80 -4.67
C SER A 382 -6.29 14.78 -5.85
N ASN A 383 -7.45 15.41 -6.08
CA ASN A 383 -7.67 16.42 -7.12
C ASN A 383 -8.13 17.74 -6.49
N ALA A 384 -7.16 18.52 -5.99
CA ALA A 384 -7.43 19.41 -4.85
C ALA A 384 -6.99 20.87 -4.99
N ALA A 385 -6.28 21.31 -6.03
CA ALA A 385 -5.69 22.66 -5.99
C ALA A 385 -6.73 23.78 -5.79
N LYS A 386 -7.85 23.72 -6.52
CA LYS A 386 -8.95 24.69 -6.40
C LYS A 386 -9.68 24.59 -5.06
N ALA A 387 -10.10 23.40 -4.67
CA ALA A 387 -10.89 23.20 -3.45
C ALA A 387 -10.05 23.35 -2.15
N PHE A 388 -8.74 23.05 -2.22
CA PHE A 388 -7.79 23.40 -1.17
C PHE A 388 -7.69 24.90 -1.03
N LYS A 389 -7.56 25.63 -2.15
CA LYS A 389 -7.52 27.10 -2.13
C LYS A 389 -8.81 27.68 -1.53
N GLU A 390 -9.98 27.21 -1.96
CA GLU A 390 -11.27 27.68 -1.42
C GLU A 390 -11.42 27.42 0.09
N LEU A 391 -10.92 26.28 0.58
CA LEU A 391 -10.91 25.97 2.02
C LEU A 391 -9.85 26.79 2.76
N TYR A 392 -8.69 27.03 2.14
CA TYR A 392 -7.64 27.87 2.70
C TYR A 392 -8.09 29.33 2.83
N ASP A 393 -8.71 29.88 1.79
CA ASP A 393 -9.26 31.25 1.76
C ASP A 393 -10.39 31.45 2.78
N LEU A 394 -11.01 30.36 3.25
CA LEU A 394 -11.94 30.41 4.38
C LEU A 394 -11.26 30.57 5.72
N TRP A 395 -10.09 29.99 5.88
CA TRP A 395 -9.36 29.92 7.14
C TRP A 395 -8.33 31.01 7.32
N PHE A 396 -7.79 31.50 6.21
CA PHE A 396 -6.75 32.51 6.17
C PHE A 396 -7.18 33.67 5.28
N ASP A 397 -6.97 34.89 5.77
CA ASP A 397 -7.15 36.09 4.96
C ASP A 397 -6.03 36.23 3.91
N VAL A 398 -6.13 37.24 3.05
CA VAL A 398 -5.13 37.54 2.01
C VAL A 398 -3.71 37.80 2.55
N ASN A 399 -3.59 38.09 3.85
CA ASN A 399 -2.31 38.32 4.54
C ASN A 399 -1.82 37.07 5.30
N GLY A 400 -2.53 35.94 5.22
CA GLY A 400 -2.22 34.70 5.92
C GLY A 400 -2.59 34.70 7.40
N ASN A 401 -3.41 35.64 7.88
CA ASN A 401 -3.93 35.62 9.24
C ASN A 401 -5.17 34.75 9.35
N LYS A 402 -5.35 34.09 10.49
CA LYS A 402 -6.55 33.31 10.78
C LYS A 402 -7.80 34.17 10.69
N THR A 403 -8.77 33.71 9.90
CA THR A 403 -10.11 34.28 9.85
C THR A 403 -10.87 33.95 11.13
N GLN A 404 -12.08 34.49 11.24
CA GLN A 404 -12.98 34.23 12.37
C GLN A 404 -13.27 32.73 12.56
N TYR A 405 -13.39 31.95 11.48
CA TYR A 405 -13.66 30.52 11.55
C TYR A 405 -12.64 29.76 12.41
N LEU A 406 -11.35 29.91 12.12
CA LEU A 406 -10.30 29.23 12.88
C LEU A 406 -10.16 29.80 14.30
N LYS A 407 -10.29 31.12 14.46
CA LYS A 407 -10.22 31.75 15.79
C LYS A 407 -11.30 31.20 16.72
N THR A 408 -12.55 31.15 16.26
CA THR A 408 -13.67 30.60 17.03
C THR A 408 -13.47 29.12 17.37
N LEU A 409 -13.02 28.29 16.43
CA LEU A 409 -12.74 26.88 16.72
C LEU A 409 -11.66 26.70 17.80
N GLU A 410 -10.62 27.55 17.78
CA GLU A 410 -9.55 27.53 18.79
C GLU A 410 -10.00 28.04 20.16
N GLU A 411 -10.72 29.15 20.18
CA GLU A 411 -11.26 29.77 21.40
C GLU A 411 -12.25 28.84 22.11
N GLU A 412 -13.09 28.14 21.34
CA GLU A 412 -14.13 27.24 21.84
C GLU A 412 -13.66 25.79 21.98
N GLY A 413 -12.38 25.51 21.73
CA GLY A 413 -11.77 24.20 21.93
C GLY A 413 -12.27 23.09 20.98
N VAL A 414 -12.91 23.45 19.86
CA VAL A 414 -13.36 22.48 18.85
C VAL A 414 -12.18 22.08 17.96
N ASN A 415 -11.70 20.86 18.16
CA ASN A 415 -10.54 20.35 17.44
C ASN A 415 -10.82 20.17 15.93
N LEU A 416 -9.94 20.75 15.09
CA LEU A 416 -9.96 20.58 13.64
C LEU A 416 -9.97 19.10 13.23
N ALA A 417 -9.27 18.21 13.92
CA ALA A 417 -9.28 16.77 13.63
C ALA A 417 -10.70 16.17 13.70
N THR A 418 -11.52 16.64 14.63
CA THR A 418 -12.93 16.24 14.78
C THR A 418 -13.73 16.60 13.53
N MET A 419 -13.61 17.85 13.08
CA MET A 419 -14.25 18.35 11.87
C MET A 419 -13.73 17.64 10.61
N SER A 420 -12.41 17.42 10.53
CA SER A 420 -11.73 16.72 9.45
C SER A 420 -12.26 15.32 9.23
N SER A 421 -12.47 14.60 10.35
CA SER A 421 -12.98 13.23 10.34
C SER A 421 -14.38 13.17 9.74
N VAL A 422 -15.26 14.11 10.11
CA VAL A 422 -16.64 14.18 9.59
C VAL A 422 -16.67 14.58 8.11
N LEU A 423 -15.85 15.58 7.74
CA LEU A 423 -15.81 16.13 6.38
C LEU A 423 -14.96 15.32 5.40
N ASN A 424 -14.31 14.24 5.85
CA ASN A 424 -13.54 13.37 4.98
C ASN A 424 -14.39 12.87 3.81
N GLY A 425 -13.87 13.01 2.59
CA GLY A 425 -14.57 12.68 1.35
C GLY A 425 -15.43 13.81 0.76
N ALA A 426 -15.37 15.04 1.32
CA ALA A 426 -16.07 16.20 0.74
C ALA A 426 -15.49 16.63 -0.63
N GLY A 427 -14.21 16.37 -0.88
CA GLY A 427 -13.58 16.56 -2.19
C GLY A 427 -13.64 18.02 -2.65
N THR A 428 -14.20 18.25 -3.84
CA THR A 428 -14.29 19.60 -4.43
C THR A 428 -15.20 20.55 -3.64
N ASN A 429 -16.09 20.02 -2.80
CA ASN A 429 -17.07 20.83 -2.04
C ASN A 429 -16.62 21.00 -0.58
N ALA A 430 -15.33 20.81 -0.29
CA ALA A 430 -14.77 20.90 1.06
C ALA A 430 -15.09 22.23 1.77
N ALA A 431 -14.94 23.35 1.06
CA ALA A 431 -15.18 24.69 1.59
C ALA A 431 -16.66 24.91 1.98
N GLU A 432 -17.58 24.48 1.13
CA GLU A 432 -19.02 24.56 1.36
C GLU A 432 -19.44 23.64 2.53
N ALA A 433 -19.01 22.38 2.51
CA ALA A 433 -19.31 21.42 3.58
C ALA A 433 -18.74 21.88 4.94
N PHE A 434 -17.56 22.50 4.95
CA PHE A 434 -17.00 23.12 6.16
C PHE A 434 -17.88 24.27 6.66
N LYS A 435 -18.28 25.21 5.79
CA LYS A 435 -19.15 26.33 6.17
C LYS A 435 -20.48 25.87 6.74
N GLU A 436 -21.12 24.90 6.11
CA GLU A 436 -22.41 24.38 6.57
C GLU A 436 -22.29 23.73 7.95
N LEU A 437 -21.30 22.85 8.14
CA LEU A 437 -21.10 22.20 9.44
C LEU A 437 -20.65 23.20 10.51
N TYR A 438 -19.83 24.19 10.16
CA TYR A 438 -19.51 25.31 11.06
C TYR A 438 -20.77 26.08 11.44
N GLY A 439 -21.65 26.39 10.48
CA GLY A 439 -22.92 27.10 10.71
C GLY A 439 -23.88 26.39 11.67
N LEU A 440 -23.77 25.06 11.79
CA LEU A 440 -24.51 24.30 12.80
C LEU A 440 -23.92 24.46 14.21
N LEU A 441 -22.62 24.66 14.34
CA LEU A 441 -21.95 24.79 15.64
C LEU A 441 -21.88 26.25 16.12
N PHE A 442 -21.72 27.18 15.18
CA PHE A 442 -21.48 28.59 15.42
C PHE A 442 -22.27 29.47 14.46
N ASP A 443 -22.75 30.62 14.95
CA ASP A 443 -23.38 31.64 14.12
C ASP A 443 -22.33 32.43 13.29
N ALA A 444 -22.80 33.34 12.44
CA ALA A 444 -21.92 34.18 11.61
C ALA A 444 -21.00 35.12 12.42
N LYS A 445 -21.29 35.33 13.72
CA LYS A 445 -20.46 36.11 14.65
C LYS A 445 -19.53 35.20 15.48
N GLY A 446 -19.57 33.89 15.29
CA GLY A 446 -18.77 32.92 16.04
C GLY A 446 -19.37 32.54 17.41
N ASN A 447 -20.61 32.92 17.72
CA ASN A 447 -21.25 32.48 18.96
C ASN A 447 -21.79 31.06 18.80
N LYS A 448 -21.72 30.25 19.86
CA LYS A 448 -22.32 28.90 19.88
C LYS A 448 -23.82 28.95 19.54
N THR A 449 -24.22 28.10 18.61
CA THR A 449 -25.64 27.87 18.29
C THR A 449 -26.31 27.05 19.41
N GLN A 450 -27.64 26.87 19.32
CA GLN A 450 -28.37 25.99 20.23
C GLN A 450 -27.85 24.54 20.18
N TYR A 451 -27.48 24.05 19.00
CA TYR A 451 -26.94 22.69 18.85
C TYR A 451 -25.74 22.43 19.76
N LEU A 452 -24.73 23.30 19.72
CA LEU A 452 -23.52 23.11 20.52
C LEU A 452 -23.78 23.36 22.01
N LYS A 453 -24.61 24.35 22.36
CA LYS A 453 -25.01 24.60 23.75
C LYS A 453 -25.71 23.40 24.38
N THR A 454 -26.69 22.81 23.70
CA THR A 454 -27.40 21.62 24.17
C THR A 454 -26.44 20.44 24.36
N LEU A 455 -25.50 20.22 23.42
CA LEU A 455 -24.52 19.14 23.57
C LEU A 455 -23.63 19.33 24.81
N GLU A 456 -23.24 20.57 25.12
CA GLU A 456 -22.45 20.89 26.31
C GLU A 456 -23.25 20.75 27.60
N GLU A 457 -24.48 21.30 27.64
CA GLU A 457 -25.38 21.27 28.79
C GLU A 457 -25.80 19.85 29.17
N GLU A 458 -26.03 18.99 28.17
CA GLU A 458 -26.42 17.58 28.36
C GLU A 458 -25.20 16.64 28.45
N GLU A 459 -24.00 17.20 28.61
CA GLU A 459 -22.71 16.49 28.74
C GLU A 459 -22.42 15.49 27.60
N VAL A 460 -22.98 15.74 26.41
CA VAL A 460 -22.75 14.93 25.21
C VAL A 460 -21.47 15.38 24.53
N ASN A 461 -20.43 14.56 24.67
CA ASN A 461 -19.15 14.84 24.05
C ASN A 461 -19.26 14.89 22.51
N LEU A 462 -18.95 16.05 21.92
CA LEU A 462 -18.93 16.28 20.47
C LEU A 462 -18.09 15.23 19.72
N ALA A 463 -16.98 14.76 20.29
CA ALA A 463 -16.16 13.69 19.70
C ALA A 463 -16.93 12.37 19.53
N SER A 464 -17.88 12.07 20.42
CA SER A 464 -18.74 10.89 20.28
C SER A 464 -19.66 11.01 19.08
N MET A 465 -20.27 12.18 18.88
CA MET A 465 -21.10 12.44 17.70
C MET A 465 -20.25 12.43 16.41
N SER A 466 -19.11 13.10 16.43
CA SER A 466 -18.21 13.16 15.27
C SER A 466 -17.60 11.81 14.90
N SER A 467 -17.38 10.91 15.85
CA SER A 467 -16.98 9.52 15.57
C SER A 467 -18.06 8.79 14.77
N ILE A 468 -19.33 8.96 15.11
CA ILE A 468 -20.46 8.37 14.36
C ILE A 468 -20.54 8.96 12.95
N LEU A 469 -20.41 10.29 12.83
CA LEU A 469 -20.52 11.03 11.58
C LEU A 469 -19.26 11.00 10.70
N SER A 470 -18.18 10.36 11.16
CA SER A 470 -16.91 10.27 10.43
C SER A 470 -17.10 9.73 9.01
N GLY A 471 -16.61 10.49 8.01
CA GLY A 471 -16.74 10.17 6.59
C GLY A 471 -18.07 10.59 5.94
N ALA A 472 -18.85 11.47 6.57
CA ALA A 472 -20.08 12.00 5.97
C ALA A 472 -19.82 12.94 4.77
N GLY A 473 -18.66 13.59 4.72
CA GLY A 473 -18.25 14.44 3.62
C GLY A 473 -19.22 15.60 3.40
N VAL A 474 -19.71 15.75 2.16
CA VAL A 474 -20.66 16.81 1.79
C VAL A 474 -22.04 16.69 2.48
N LYS A 475 -22.35 15.54 3.09
CA LYS A 475 -23.63 15.32 3.81
C LYS A 475 -23.48 15.54 5.32
N ALA A 476 -22.35 16.08 5.77
CA ALA A 476 -22.03 16.22 7.18
C ALA A 476 -23.06 17.04 7.97
N SER A 477 -23.43 18.21 7.44
CA SER A 477 -24.41 19.13 8.04
C SER A 477 -25.75 18.42 8.27
N LYS A 478 -26.34 17.91 7.19
CA LYS A 478 -27.59 17.15 7.23
C LYS A 478 -27.54 15.94 8.16
N ALA A 479 -26.45 15.18 8.14
CA ALA A 479 -26.31 14.00 8.99
C ALA A 479 -26.17 14.35 10.48
N PHE A 480 -25.56 15.50 10.78
CA PHE A 480 -25.50 16.05 12.13
C PHE A 480 -26.90 16.42 12.62
N GLU A 481 -27.66 17.20 11.84
CA GLU A 481 -29.04 17.58 12.18
C GLU A 481 -29.93 16.35 12.41
N GLU A 482 -29.95 15.41 11.46
CA GLU A 482 -30.79 14.21 11.59
C GLU A 482 -30.43 13.35 12.82
N LEU A 483 -29.16 13.32 13.24
CA LEU A 483 -28.74 12.61 14.44
C LEU A 483 -29.08 13.41 15.70
N TYR A 484 -28.91 14.73 15.66
CA TYR A 484 -29.30 15.62 16.75
C TYR A 484 -30.80 15.54 17.01
N ASP A 485 -31.65 15.58 15.98
CA ASP A 485 -33.11 15.48 16.09
C ASP A 485 -33.61 14.13 16.65
N LEU A 486 -32.78 13.08 16.57
CA LEU A 486 -33.06 11.83 17.25
C LEU A 486 -32.73 11.90 18.73
N TRP A 487 -31.77 12.72 19.13
CA TRP A 487 -31.27 12.82 20.49
C TRP A 487 -31.98 13.90 21.30
N PHE A 488 -32.28 15.02 20.66
CA PHE A 488 -32.87 16.21 21.26
C PHE A 488 -34.08 16.67 20.44
N ASP A 489 -35.06 17.27 21.11
CA ASP A 489 -36.15 17.96 20.45
C ASP A 489 -35.77 19.41 20.07
N VAL A 490 -36.72 20.13 19.48
CA VAL A 490 -36.51 21.52 19.03
C VAL A 490 -36.20 22.50 20.17
N GLU A 491 -36.55 22.16 21.41
CA GLU A 491 -36.24 22.95 22.61
C GLU A 491 -34.87 22.56 23.20
N GLY A 492 -34.25 21.50 22.69
CA GLY A 492 -32.99 20.95 23.19
C GLY A 492 -33.17 19.91 24.29
N ASN A 493 -34.39 19.48 24.60
CA ASN A 493 -34.60 18.46 25.62
C ASN A 493 -34.32 17.07 25.05
N LYS A 494 -33.75 16.17 25.88
CA LYS A 494 -33.58 14.75 25.52
C LYS A 494 -34.88 14.12 25.04
N THR A 495 -34.85 13.51 23.86
CA THR A 495 -35.96 12.72 23.34
C THR A 495 -36.12 11.42 24.13
N GLN A 496 -37.20 10.68 23.85
CA GLN A 496 -37.42 9.35 24.40
C GLN A 496 -36.27 8.37 24.09
N TYR A 497 -35.56 8.54 22.96
CA TYR A 497 -34.45 7.66 22.60
C TYR A 497 -33.32 7.74 23.64
N LEU A 498 -32.86 8.94 23.99
CA LEU A 498 -31.80 9.11 24.98
C LEU A 498 -32.27 8.75 26.39
N LYS A 499 -33.47 9.19 26.79
CA LYS A 499 -34.06 8.85 28.09
C LYS A 499 -34.11 7.34 28.33
N THR A 500 -34.49 6.58 27.30
CA THR A 500 -34.55 5.11 27.37
C THR A 500 -33.15 4.51 27.49
N LEU A 501 -32.19 4.96 26.68
CA LEU A 501 -30.80 4.47 26.75
C LEU A 501 -30.18 4.73 28.13
N GLU A 502 -30.39 5.91 28.72
CA GLU A 502 -29.90 6.26 30.06
C GLU A 502 -30.52 5.39 31.15
N THR A 503 -31.86 5.23 31.11
CA THR A 503 -32.60 4.40 32.08
C THR A 503 -32.13 2.95 32.04
N GLU A 504 -31.79 2.46 30.86
CA GLU A 504 -31.34 1.08 30.63
C GLU A 504 -29.81 0.91 30.72
N GLY A 505 -29.09 1.95 31.17
CA GLY A 505 -27.65 1.90 31.42
C GLY A 505 -26.79 1.81 30.15
N VAL A 506 -27.33 2.16 28.98
CA VAL A 506 -26.60 2.18 27.71
C VAL A 506 -26.03 3.58 27.48
N SER A 507 -24.72 3.74 27.67
CA SER A 507 -24.05 5.03 27.46
C SER A 507 -23.99 5.42 25.97
N LEU A 508 -23.98 6.73 25.70
CA LEU A 508 -23.70 7.26 24.36
C LEU A 508 -22.30 6.90 23.85
N ALA A 509 -21.34 6.68 24.75
CA ALA A 509 -20.02 6.16 24.39
C ALA A 509 -20.13 4.75 23.78
N ASN A 510 -20.99 3.88 24.32
CA ASN A 510 -21.26 2.56 23.74
C ASN A 510 -21.92 2.67 22.36
N MET A 511 -22.89 3.57 22.20
CA MET A 511 -23.54 3.83 20.90
C MET A 511 -22.54 4.37 19.87
N SER A 512 -21.70 5.33 20.26
CA SER A 512 -20.66 5.91 19.40
C SER A 512 -19.61 4.88 19.00
N SER A 513 -19.22 4.01 19.93
CA SER A 513 -18.33 2.88 19.72
C SER A 513 -18.88 1.90 18.67
N ILE A 514 -20.17 1.56 18.73
CA ILE A 514 -20.82 0.67 17.76
C ILE A 514 -20.99 1.35 16.40
N LEU A 515 -21.49 2.59 16.39
CA LEU A 515 -21.90 3.32 15.20
C LEU A 515 -20.79 4.19 14.59
N SER A 516 -19.56 4.09 15.09
CA SER A 516 -18.41 4.82 14.55
C SER A 516 -18.31 4.63 13.04
N ARG A 517 -18.15 5.73 12.30
CA ARG A 517 -18.09 5.78 10.83
C ARG A 517 -19.37 5.35 10.13
N ALA A 518 -20.53 5.48 10.77
CA ALA A 518 -21.83 5.36 10.09
C ALA A 518 -22.06 6.50 9.08
N ALA A 519 -21.33 7.62 9.23
CA ALA A 519 -21.28 8.73 8.28
C ALA A 519 -22.68 9.31 8.02
N ALA A 520 -23.01 9.57 6.76
CA ALA A 520 -24.31 10.10 6.35
C ALA A 520 -25.52 9.19 6.68
N ASN A 521 -25.29 7.95 7.13
CA ASN A 521 -26.35 7.03 7.56
C ASN A 521 -26.50 6.95 9.10
N ALA A 522 -25.85 7.83 9.85
CA ALA A 522 -25.80 7.82 11.30
C ALA A 522 -27.18 7.71 11.96
N ALA A 523 -28.09 8.63 11.65
CA ALA A 523 -29.44 8.66 12.23
C ALA A 523 -30.23 7.38 11.91
N LYS A 524 -30.18 6.92 10.66
CA LYS A 524 -30.82 5.67 10.23
C LYS A 524 -30.23 4.47 10.97
N ALA A 525 -28.92 4.40 11.14
CA ALA A 525 -28.25 3.30 11.81
C ALA A 525 -28.57 3.27 13.32
N PHE A 526 -28.54 4.44 13.97
CA PHE A 526 -28.95 4.62 15.36
C PHE A 526 -30.37 4.13 15.58
N LYS A 527 -31.34 4.67 14.81
CA LYS A 527 -32.76 4.32 14.92
C LYS A 527 -33.00 2.83 14.64
N SER A 528 -32.32 2.26 13.65
CA SER A 528 -32.47 0.84 13.31
C SER A 528 -31.95 -0.08 14.41
N LEU A 529 -30.84 0.26 15.07
CA LEU A 529 -30.31 -0.50 16.20
C LEU A 529 -31.21 -0.31 17.43
N TYR A 530 -31.62 0.92 17.71
CA TYR A 530 -32.55 1.23 18.79
C TYR A 530 -33.84 0.41 18.66
N ASN A 531 -34.45 0.36 17.48
CA ASN A 531 -35.70 -0.38 17.26
C ASN A 531 -35.55 -1.91 17.39
N LEU A 532 -34.32 -2.45 17.37
CA LEU A 532 -34.08 -3.85 17.71
C LEU A 532 -33.99 -4.03 19.23
N TRP A 533 -33.60 -3.00 19.97
CA TRP A 533 -33.43 -3.07 21.42
C TRP A 533 -34.70 -2.68 22.17
N PHE A 534 -35.36 -1.63 21.71
CA PHE A 534 -36.51 -1.01 22.35
C PHE A 534 -37.65 -0.81 21.35
N ASP A 535 -38.88 -0.90 21.82
CA ASP A 535 -40.08 -0.53 21.07
C ASP A 535 -40.28 1.00 21.06
N ALA A 536 -41.34 1.46 20.38
CA ALA A 536 -41.68 2.88 20.30
C ALA A 536 -42.04 3.52 21.66
N ARG A 537 -42.33 2.72 22.69
CA ARG A 537 -42.60 3.17 24.06
C ARG A 537 -41.35 3.11 24.94
N GLY A 538 -40.22 2.63 24.42
CA GLY A 538 -38.98 2.46 25.17
C GLY A 538 -38.90 1.12 25.92
N ASN A 539 -39.84 0.19 25.74
CA ASN A 539 -39.75 -1.12 26.38
C ASN A 539 -38.78 -2.02 25.63
N LYS A 540 -38.02 -2.84 26.35
CA LYS A 540 -37.19 -3.90 25.76
C LYS A 540 -38.01 -4.79 24.83
N THR A 541 -37.49 -5.00 23.62
CA THR A 541 -38.03 -5.96 22.67
C THR A 541 -37.73 -7.40 23.13
N GLN A 542 -38.29 -8.39 22.44
CA GLN A 542 -37.96 -9.80 22.67
C GLN A 542 -36.44 -10.05 22.58
N TYR A 543 -35.72 -9.35 21.70
CA TYR A 543 -34.28 -9.55 21.53
C TYR A 543 -33.50 -9.31 22.83
N LEU A 544 -33.74 -8.18 23.52
CA LEU A 544 -33.06 -7.88 24.78
C LEU A 544 -33.60 -8.72 25.94
N ARG A 545 -34.90 -9.00 25.98
CA ARG A 545 -35.48 -9.85 27.04
C ARG A 545 -34.85 -11.24 27.02
N THR A 546 -34.67 -11.84 25.85
CA THR A 546 -33.99 -13.15 25.72
C THR A 546 -32.56 -13.06 26.24
N PHE A 547 -31.82 -12.01 25.90
CA PHE A 547 -30.46 -11.82 26.42
C PHE A 547 -30.42 -11.68 27.94
N GLU A 548 -31.36 -10.96 28.55
CA GLU A 548 -31.43 -10.82 30.01
C GLU A 548 -31.74 -12.14 30.71
N VAL A 549 -32.73 -12.90 30.22
CA VAL A 549 -33.08 -14.23 30.75
C VAL A 549 -31.88 -15.16 30.70
N GLU A 550 -31.07 -15.06 29.65
CA GLU A 550 -29.90 -15.89 29.43
C GLU A 550 -28.60 -15.31 30.03
N GLY A 551 -28.71 -14.25 30.84
CA GLY A 551 -27.57 -13.64 31.54
C GLY A 551 -26.55 -12.97 30.62
N ILE A 552 -26.93 -12.60 29.40
CA ILE A 552 -26.08 -11.97 28.40
C ILE A 552 -26.06 -10.46 28.62
N ASN A 553 -24.91 -9.94 29.03
CA ASN A 553 -24.74 -8.51 29.27
C ASN A 553 -24.58 -7.71 27.96
N LEU A 554 -25.31 -6.59 27.84
CA LEU A 554 -25.17 -5.64 26.72
C LEU A 554 -23.74 -5.16 26.47
N THR A 555 -22.93 -5.03 27.52
CA THR A 555 -21.49 -4.68 27.43
C THR A 555 -20.70 -5.68 26.58
N ASN A 556 -21.03 -6.97 26.67
CA ASN A 556 -20.38 -8.00 25.84
C ASN A 556 -20.77 -7.83 24.37
N ILE A 557 -22.03 -7.51 24.12
CA ILE A 557 -22.55 -7.31 22.76
C ILE A 557 -21.98 -6.02 22.16
N THR A 558 -21.91 -4.93 22.93
CA THR A 558 -21.36 -3.65 22.47
C THR A 558 -19.88 -3.77 22.12
N SER A 559 -19.12 -4.57 22.89
CA SER A 559 -17.73 -4.89 22.60
C SER A 559 -17.57 -5.68 21.29
N ILE A 560 -18.44 -6.67 21.04
CA ILE A 560 -18.43 -7.42 19.77
C ILE A 560 -18.80 -6.53 18.59
N LEU A 561 -19.81 -5.67 18.75
CA LEU A 561 -20.33 -4.77 17.72
C LEU A 561 -19.55 -3.47 17.54
N HIS A 562 -18.46 -3.28 18.29
CA HIS A 562 -17.58 -2.13 18.14
C HIS A 562 -17.14 -1.96 16.67
N GLY A 563 -17.36 -0.76 16.12
CA GLY A 563 -17.04 -0.44 14.72
C GLY A 563 -17.97 -1.07 13.68
N ALA A 564 -19.18 -1.52 14.05
CA ALA A 564 -20.15 -2.04 13.08
C ALA A 564 -20.77 -0.95 12.17
N ALA A 565 -20.67 0.31 12.56
CA ALA A 565 -21.10 1.47 11.79
C ALA A 565 -22.56 1.35 11.34
N ALA A 566 -22.87 1.72 10.09
CA ALA A 566 -24.20 1.61 9.50
C ALA A 566 -24.77 0.18 9.44
N SER A 567 -23.94 -0.85 9.64
CA SER A 567 -24.35 -2.27 9.65
C SER A 567 -24.65 -2.81 11.05
N ALA A 568 -24.61 -1.99 12.10
CA ALA A 568 -24.79 -2.43 13.48
C ALA A 568 -26.07 -3.25 13.72
N ALA A 569 -27.23 -2.76 13.26
CA ALA A 569 -28.50 -3.46 13.40
C ALA A 569 -28.49 -4.85 12.69
N LYS A 570 -27.88 -4.91 11.51
CA LYS A 570 -27.74 -6.17 10.76
C LYS A 570 -26.82 -7.16 11.48
N ALA A 571 -25.71 -6.68 12.01
CA ALA A 571 -24.76 -7.50 12.76
C ALA A 571 -25.36 -8.00 14.07
N PHE A 572 -26.04 -7.14 14.83
CA PHE A 572 -26.77 -7.52 16.04
C PHE A 572 -27.80 -8.61 15.75
N LYS A 573 -28.67 -8.40 14.75
CA LYS A 573 -29.69 -9.39 14.38
C LYS A 573 -29.08 -10.71 13.87
N GLY A 574 -27.97 -10.63 13.14
CA GLY A 574 -27.24 -11.80 12.67
C GLY A 574 -26.65 -12.63 13.82
N LEU A 575 -26.10 -11.98 14.84
CA LEU A 575 -25.62 -12.66 16.06
C LEU A 575 -26.79 -13.27 16.84
N TYR A 576 -27.87 -12.51 17.03
CA TYR A 576 -29.07 -13.02 17.69
C TYR A 576 -29.56 -14.30 17.02
N ASN A 577 -29.72 -14.30 15.69
CA ASN A 577 -30.18 -15.48 14.93
C ASN A 577 -29.21 -16.67 14.97
N LEU A 578 -27.94 -16.46 15.32
CA LEU A 578 -26.97 -17.54 15.53
C LEU A 578 -27.10 -18.13 16.94
N TRP A 579 -27.48 -17.33 17.93
CA TRP A 579 -27.58 -17.77 19.32
C TRP A 579 -28.99 -18.26 19.68
N PHE A 580 -30.01 -17.66 19.08
CA PHE A 580 -31.43 -17.85 19.35
C PHE A 580 -32.23 -18.02 18.07
N ASP A 581 -33.30 -18.82 18.15
CA ASP A 581 -34.30 -18.91 17.10
C ASP A 581 -35.34 -17.77 17.16
N GLY A 582 -36.36 -17.81 16.31
CA GLY A 582 -37.41 -16.79 16.25
C GLY A 582 -38.29 -16.71 17.50
N GLU A 583 -38.35 -17.78 18.30
CA GLU A 583 -39.09 -17.83 19.56
C GLU A 583 -38.21 -17.39 20.75
N GLY A 584 -36.89 -17.33 20.55
CA GLY A 584 -35.92 -16.99 21.59
C GLY A 584 -35.29 -18.21 22.24
N ASN A 585 -35.49 -19.41 21.71
CA ASN A 585 -34.83 -20.61 22.24
C ASN A 585 -33.39 -20.69 21.73
N LYS A 586 -32.48 -21.22 22.56
CA LYS A 586 -31.08 -21.45 22.18
C LYS A 586 -30.97 -22.34 20.95
N THR A 587 -30.20 -21.91 19.97
CA THR A 587 -29.82 -22.73 18.82
C THR A 587 -28.84 -23.83 19.24
N GLN A 588 -28.57 -24.77 18.33
CA GLN A 588 -27.53 -25.79 18.53
C GLN A 588 -26.14 -25.17 18.80
N TYR A 589 -25.85 -23.99 18.24
CA TYR A 589 -24.58 -23.31 18.46
C TYR A 589 -24.36 -23.01 19.94
N LEU A 590 -25.33 -22.33 20.58
CA LEU A 590 -25.22 -21.92 21.97
C LEU A 590 -25.29 -23.13 22.92
N LYS A 591 -26.18 -24.10 22.64
CA LYS A 591 -26.25 -25.37 23.39
C LYS A 591 -24.91 -26.11 23.40
N THR A 592 -24.27 -26.22 22.24
CA THR A 592 -22.94 -26.87 22.14
C THR A 592 -21.88 -26.10 22.93
N LEU A 593 -21.88 -24.77 22.87
CA LEU A 593 -20.91 -23.95 23.60
C LEU A 593 -21.06 -24.16 25.12
N GLU A 594 -22.29 -24.15 25.63
CA GLU A 594 -22.60 -24.40 27.05
C GLU A 594 -22.19 -25.80 27.49
N GLU A 595 -22.57 -26.85 26.73
CA GLU A 595 -22.17 -28.23 27.01
C GLU A 595 -20.64 -28.43 27.04
N LYS A 596 -19.90 -27.61 26.29
CA LYS A 596 -18.43 -27.67 26.24
C LYS A 596 -17.76 -26.68 27.18
N GLY A 597 -18.53 -25.97 28.01
CA GLY A 597 -18.03 -25.02 29.02
C GLY A 597 -17.43 -23.75 28.42
N ILE A 598 -17.88 -23.32 27.24
CA ILE A 598 -17.52 -22.03 26.64
C ILE A 598 -18.64 -21.04 26.96
N ASP A 599 -18.39 -20.15 27.91
CA ASP A 599 -19.31 -19.04 28.19
C ASP A 599 -19.19 -17.92 27.13
N LEU A 600 -20.19 -17.03 27.14
CA LEU A 600 -20.24 -15.89 26.24
C LEU A 600 -19.23 -14.78 26.56
N THR A 601 -18.70 -14.72 27.77
CA THR A 601 -17.64 -13.76 28.15
C THR A 601 -16.33 -14.10 27.46
N ASN A 602 -16.01 -15.39 27.38
CA ASN A 602 -14.88 -15.89 26.60
C ASN A 602 -15.07 -15.55 25.11
N LEU A 603 -16.29 -15.72 24.58
CA LEU A 603 -16.59 -15.40 23.18
C LEU A 603 -16.56 -13.89 22.89
N SER A 604 -17.11 -13.06 23.78
CA SER A 604 -17.08 -11.60 23.63
C SER A 604 -15.65 -11.07 23.68
N SER A 605 -14.80 -11.65 24.51
CA SER A 605 -13.38 -11.33 24.56
C SER A 605 -12.69 -11.65 23.23
N ILE A 606 -12.94 -12.82 22.64
CA ILE A 606 -12.34 -13.23 21.36
C ILE A 606 -12.85 -12.36 20.21
N LEU A 607 -14.17 -12.15 20.16
CA LEU A 607 -14.88 -11.46 19.08
C LEU A 607 -14.93 -9.93 19.27
N ASN A 608 -14.27 -9.40 20.30
CA ASN A 608 -14.19 -7.97 20.55
C ASN A 608 -13.69 -7.22 19.30
N GLY A 609 -14.43 -6.21 18.86
CA GLY A 609 -14.11 -5.43 17.65
C GLY A 609 -14.38 -6.15 16.33
N ALA A 610 -15.15 -7.24 16.31
CA ALA A 610 -15.56 -7.88 15.06
C ALA A 610 -16.52 -7.01 14.23
N GLY A 611 -17.27 -6.12 14.88
CA GLY A 611 -18.12 -5.10 14.25
C GLY A 611 -19.14 -5.71 13.30
N ALA A 612 -19.20 -5.22 12.07
CA ALA A 612 -20.13 -5.69 11.05
C ALA A 612 -19.93 -7.17 10.67
N ASN A 613 -18.72 -7.71 10.89
CA ASN A 613 -18.38 -9.10 10.60
C ASN A 613 -18.66 -10.05 11.77
N ALA A 614 -19.19 -9.57 12.89
CA ALA A 614 -19.39 -10.39 14.08
C ALA A 614 -20.16 -11.71 13.84
N PRO A 615 -21.27 -11.76 13.08
CA PRO A 615 -21.94 -13.03 12.79
C PRO A 615 -21.05 -14.01 12.01
N LYS A 616 -20.28 -13.51 11.06
CA LYS A 616 -19.34 -14.31 10.26
C LYS A 616 -18.20 -14.83 11.14
N ALA A 617 -17.59 -13.96 11.94
CA ALA A 617 -16.49 -14.30 12.83
C ALA A 617 -16.91 -15.33 13.88
N PHE A 618 -18.09 -15.17 14.49
CA PHE A 618 -18.66 -16.18 15.38
C PHE A 618 -18.81 -17.53 14.69
N LYS A 619 -19.40 -17.55 13.49
CA LYS A 619 -19.63 -18.79 12.73
C LYS A 619 -18.33 -19.47 12.33
N GLU A 620 -17.32 -18.70 11.93
CA GLU A 620 -15.99 -19.22 11.60
C GLU A 620 -15.29 -19.79 12.84
N LEU A 621 -15.31 -19.09 13.98
CA LEU A 621 -14.81 -19.60 15.25
C LEU A 621 -15.48 -20.91 15.64
N TYR A 622 -16.82 -20.95 15.60
CA TYR A 622 -17.58 -22.16 15.90
C TYR A 622 -17.18 -23.32 14.99
N ASN A 623 -17.10 -23.07 13.67
CA ASN A 623 -16.76 -24.10 12.68
C ASN A 623 -15.32 -24.59 12.79
N ILE A 624 -14.43 -23.82 13.41
CA ILE A 624 -13.05 -24.25 13.68
C ILE A 624 -12.98 -25.08 14.95
N PHE A 625 -13.82 -24.75 15.94
CA PHE A 625 -13.87 -25.45 17.21
C PHE A 625 -14.65 -26.77 17.10
N PHE A 626 -15.73 -26.79 16.33
CA PHE A 626 -16.72 -27.87 16.31
C PHE A 626 -17.12 -28.30 14.89
N ASP A 627 -17.48 -29.57 14.75
CA ASP A 627 -18.18 -30.08 13.57
C ASP A 627 -19.71 -29.83 13.66
N GLU A 628 -20.45 -30.24 12.64
CA GLU A 628 -21.91 -30.06 12.56
C GLU A 628 -22.68 -30.80 13.67
N ARG A 629 -22.06 -31.81 14.28
CA ARG A 629 -22.62 -32.58 15.40
C ARG A 629 -22.19 -32.02 16.77
N GLY A 630 -21.42 -30.92 16.79
CA GLY A 630 -20.90 -30.32 18.03
C GLY A 630 -19.66 -31.02 18.60
N ASN A 631 -19.01 -31.92 17.84
CA ASN A 631 -17.78 -32.55 18.28
C ASN A 631 -16.58 -31.64 18.04
N LYS A 632 -15.66 -31.60 19.00
CA LYS A 632 -14.42 -30.84 18.89
C LYS A 632 -13.63 -31.26 17.64
N ARG A 633 -13.23 -30.30 16.82
CA ARG A 633 -12.35 -30.53 15.66
C ARG A 633 -10.89 -30.70 16.08
N GLN A 634 -10.09 -31.18 15.13
CA GLN A 634 -8.68 -31.56 15.34
C GLN A 634 -7.83 -30.47 16.01
N TYR A 635 -7.92 -29.22 15.56
CA TYR A 635 -7.06 -28.15 16.09
C TYR A 635 -7.40 -27.84 17.55
N LEU A 636 -8.68 -27.73 17.89
CA LEU A 636 -9.10 -27.58 19.28
C LEU A 636 -8.73 -28.81 20.12
N LYS A 637 -8.87 -30.02 19.57
CA LYS A 637 -8.42 -31.26 20.24
C LYS A 637 -6.93 -31.26 20.56
N HIS A 638 -6.07 -30.67 19.71
CA HIS A 638 -4.63 -30.61 19.98
C HIS A 638 -4.32 -29.77 21.22
N PHE A 639 -4.97 -28.61 21.38
CA PHE A 639 -4.82 -27.75 22.56
C PHE A 639 -5.32 -28.39 23.85
N LEU A 640 -6.46 -29.09 23.79
CA LEU A 640 -7.13 -29.65 24.97
C LEU A 640 -6.64 -31.06 25.35
N LYS A 641 -5.75 -31.68 24.55
CA LYS A 641 -5.21 -33.01 24.84
C LYS A 641 -4.14 -32.92 25.92
N LYS A 642 -4.37 -33.55 27.07
CA LYS A 642 -3.36 -33.72 28.12
C LYS A 642 -2.18 -34.53 27.59
N LYS A 643 -0.97 -33.95 27.59
CA LYS A 643 0.24 -34.63 27.08
C LYS A 643 1.48 -34.51 27.97
N TYR A 644 1.62 -33.49 28.82
CA TYR A 644 2.83 -33.27 29.63
C TYR A 644 2.48 -33.00 31.09
N LYS A 645 2.98 -33.86 32.00
CA LYS A 645 2.74 -33.78 33.46
C LYS A 645 1.25 -33.55 33.88
N GLY A 646 0.29 -33.94 33.04
CA GLY A 646 -1.15 -33.77 33.29
C GLY A 646 -1.74 -32.40 32.90
N GLU A 647 -0.95 -31.49 32.33
CA GLU A 647 -1.35 -30.12 31.99
C GLU A 647 -1.73 -29.98 30.49
N SER A 648 -2.72 -29.15 30.20
CA SER A 648 -3.20 -28.81 28.85
C SER A 648 -3.75 -27.38 28.83
N PHE A 649 -3.93 -26.79 27.66
CA PHE A 649 -4.67 -25.54 27.55
C PHE A 649 -6.12 -25.77 27.99
N THR A 650 -6.71 -24.74 28.58
CA THR A 650 -8.16 -24.64 28.80
C THR A 650 -8.76 -23.71 27.75
N LEU A 651 -10.08 -23.77 27.59
CA LEU A 651 -10.81 -22.82 26.75
C LEU A 651 -10.65 -21.38 27.24
N HIS A 652 -10.54 -21.17 28.56
CA HIS A 652 -10.25 -19.87 29.14
C HIS A 652 -8.84 -19.35 28.79
N ASN A 653 -7.84 -20.23 28.71
CA ASN A 653 -6.52 -19.83 28.22
C ASN A 653 -6.60 -19.41 26.75
N LEU A 654 -7.34 -20.16 25.93
CA LEU A 654 -7.49 -19.84 24.51
C LEU A 654 -8.25 -18.53 24.29
N SER A 655 -9.32 -18.27 25.05
CA SER A 655 -10.06 -17.01 24.96
C SER A 655 -9.20 -15.82 25.37
N SER A 656 -8.36 -15.99 26.40
CA SER A 656 -7.42 -14.97 26.84
C SER A 656 -6.36 -14.68 25.76
N ILE A 657 -5.80 -15.72 25.13
CA ILE A 657 -4.79 -15.56 24.06
C ILE A 657 -5.39 -14.93 22.81
N LEU A 658 -6.60 -15.32 22.44
CA LEU A 658 -7.30 -14.84 21.23
C LEU A 658 -8.13 -13.58 21.49
N SER A 659 -8.00 -12.98 22.67
CA SER A 659 -8.74 -11.77 23.02
C SER A 659 -8.43 -10.63 22.06
N GLY A 660 -9.47 -10.06 21.46
CA GLY A 660 -9.37 -9.01 20.45
C GLY A 660 -8.99 -9.48 19.04
N ALA A 661 -9.07 -10.79 18.75
CA ALA A 661 -8.89 -11.29 17.39
C ALA A 661 -10.02 -10.81 16.45
N GLY A 662 -11.22 -10.59 16.98
CA GLY A 662 -12.33 -9.94 16.31
C GLY A 662 -12.71 -10.65 15.01
N ALA A 663 -12.73 -9.91 13.90
CA ALA A 663 -13.09 -10.42 12.58
C ALA A 663 -12.09 -11.46 12.02
N ASN A 664 -10.87 -11.50 12.54
CA ASN A 664 -9.78 -12.36 12.04
C ASN A 664 -9.56 -13.61 12.92
N VAL A 665 -10.51 -13.93 13.80
CA VAL A 665 -10.41 -15.03 14.77
C VAL A 665 -9.97 -16.36 14.16
N LYS A 666 -10.44 -16.67 12.95
CA LYS A 666 -10.05 -17.88 12.23
C LYS A 666 -8.54 -17.92 11.97
N ASP A 667 -8.03 -16.90 11.29
CA ASP A 667 -6.62 -16.82 10.91
C ASP A 667 -5.73 -16.77 12.16
N SER A 668 -6.15 -16.03 13.20
CA SER A 668 -5.43 -15.95 14.47
C SER A 668 -5.35 -17.31 15.16
N PHE A 669 -6.44 -18.09 15.18
CA PHE A 669 -6.44 -19.42 15.79
C PHE A 669 -5.60 -20.41 15.01
N GLU A 670 -5.68 -20.40 13.68
CA GLU A 670 -4.87 -21.28 12.81
C GLU A 670 -3.37 -20.95 12.93
N LYS A 671 -3.00 -19.67 12.98
CA LYS A 671 -1.62 -19.24 13.24
C LYS A 671 -1.14 -19.70 14.61
N LEU A 672 -1.94 -19.49 15.66
CA LEU A 672 -1.61 -19.96 17.00
C LEU A 672 -1.40 -21.48 17.03
N HIS A 673 -2.28 -22.23 16.39
CA HIS A 673 -2.14 -23.68 16.25
C HIS A 673 -0.82 -24.04 15.57
N ASN A 674 -0.51 -23.44 14.42
CA ASN A 674 0.70 -23.74 13.64
C ASN A 674 1.99 -23.37 14.37
N VAL A 675 1.95 -22.42 15.30
CA VAL A 675 3.09 -22.07 16.17
C VAL A 675 3.28 -23.14 17.26
N CYS A 676 2.19 -23.65 17.84
CA CYS A 676 2.23 -24.62 18.94
C CYS A 676 2.37 -26.08 18.49
N PHE A 677 1.82 -26.44 17.34
CA PHE A 677 1.65 -27.81 16.87
C PHE A 677 1.93 -27.95 15.37
N ASP A 678 2.26 -29.17 14.95
CA ASP A 678 2.18 -29.58 13.55
C ASP A 678 0.78 -30.08 13.18
N ASP A 679 0.57 -30.41 11.90
CA ASP A 679 -0.72 -30.88 11.38
C ASP A 679 -1.20 -32.18 12.05
N LYS A 680 -0.27 -33.00 12.56
CA LYS A 680 -0.57 -34.24 13.30
C LYS A 680 -0.83 -34.00 14.78
N GLY A 681 -0.71 -32.76 15.24
CA GLY A 681 -0.86 -32.37 16.65
C GLY A 681 0.33 -32.74 17.52
N LYS A 682 1.49 -33.01 16.93
CA LYS A 682 2.76 -33.07 17.65
C LYS A 682 3.14 -31.64 18.02
N ARG A 683 3.57 -31.44 19.27
CA ARG A 683 4.05 -30.14 19.73
C ARG A 683 5.30 -29.76 18.96
N ARG A 684 5.43 -28.47 18.67
CA ARG A 684 6.67 -27.89 18.14
C ARG A 684 7.60 -27.54 19.29
N GLU A 685 8.90 -27.53 18.99
CA GLU A 685 9.99 -27.24 19.93
C GLU A 685 9.74 -25.97 20.73
N LEU A 686 9.23 -24.93 20.06
CA LEU A 686 8.89 -23.65 20.69
C LEU A 686 7.93 -23.80 21.90
N LEU A 687 6.88 -24.63 21.81
CA LEU A 687 5.97 -24.86 22.94
C LEU A 687 6.64 -25.66 24.07
N ASP A 688 7.53 -26.59 23.72
CA ASP A 688 8.29 -27.38 24.70
C ASP A 688 9.28 -26.49 25.47
N ASP A 689 9.94 -25.55 24.79
CA ASP A 689 10.82 -24.55 25.41
C ASP A 689 10.07 -23.69 26.44
N PHE A 690 8.81 -23.31 26.16
CA PHE A 690 7.99 -22.58 27.14
C PHE A 690 7.68 -23.39 28.38
N TYR A 691 7.31 -24.65 28.23
CA TYR A 691 7.07 -25.52 29.37
C TYR A 691 8.33 -25.75 30.19
N ASN A 692 9.48 -25.87 29.54
CA ASN A 692 10.79 -25.99 30.19
C ASN A 692 11.18 -24.69 30.93
N ALA A 693 10.81 -23.53 30.39
CA ALA A 693 10.99 -22.22 31.02
C ALA A 693 9.94 -21.90 32.12
N GLY A 694 9.04 -22.83 32.44
CA GLY A 694 8.05 -22.69 33.52
C GLY A 694 6.74 -22.02 33.12
N PHE A 695 6.56 -21.63 31.85
CA PHE A 695 5.31 -21.04 31.37
C PHE A 695 4.26 -22.12 31.12
N ARG A 696 3.46 -22.40 32.16
CA ARG A 696 2.42 -23.43 32.10
C ARG A 696 1.02 -22.82 31.92
N PRO A 697 0.13 -23.46 31.14
CA PRO A 697 -1.20 -22.93 30.83
C PRO A 697 -2.08 -22.68 32.06
N ASP A 698 -1.89 -23.50 33.10
CA ASP A 698 -2.67 -23.51 34.34
C ASP A 698 -2.23 -22.46 35.38
N LYS A 699 -0.94 -22.08 35.40
CA LYS A 699 -0.38 -21.22 36.46
C LYS A 699 -0.09 -19.77 36.03
N HIS A 700 0.14 -19.47 34.76
CA HIS A 700 0.75 -18.19 34.36
C HIS A 700 -0.02 -17.40 33.28
N PHE A 701 -1.05 -17.98 32.67
CA PHE A 701 -1.76 -17.30 31.57
C PHE A 701 -2.85 -16.32 32.02
N GLY A 702 -3.32 -16.39 33.27
CA GLY A 702 -4.18 -15.35 33.84
C GLY A 702 -3.51 -13.98 33.94
N ALA A 703 -2.17 -13.93 33.93
CA ALA A 703 -1.36 -12.71 34.00
C ALA A 703 -0.98 -12.13 32.63
N MET A 704 -1.34 -12.78 31.50
CA MET A 704 -1.07 -12.26 30.15
C MET A 704 -2.08 -11.19 29.70
N ASN A 705 -2.95 -10.71 30.59
CA ASN A 705 -3.79 -9.53 30.36
C ASN A 705 -2.99 -8.24 30.61
N LEU A 706 -1.91 -8.04 29.84
CA LEU A 706 -1.21 -6.75 29.82
C LEU A 706 -2.05 -5.76 29.00
N ARG A 707 -3.08 -5.19 29.64
CA ARG A 707 -3.42 -3.79 29.35
C ARG A 707 -2.27 -2.95 29.94
N PRO A 708 -1.69 -1.99 29.21
CA PRO A 708 -0.94 -0.94 29.88
C PRO A 708 -1.97 -0.03 30.57
N THR A 709 -2.45 -0.40 31.75
CA THR A 709 -3.10 0.57 32.64
C THR A 709 -2.05 1.20 33.53
N SER A 710 -2.18 2.52 33.72
CA SER A 710 -1.30 3.40 34.48
C SER A 710 -1.08 3.01 35.95
N GLU A 711 -1.82 2.03 36.48
CA GLU A 711 -1.71 1.55 37.86
C GLU A 711 -0.52 0.63 38.14
N TYR A 712 0.12 0.05 37.12
CA TYR A 712 1.27 -0.86 37.32
C TYR A 712 2.55 -0.15 37.77
N ARG A 713 2.59 1.20 37.76
CA ARG A 713 3.71 1.99 38.31
C ARG A 713 3.59 2.27 39.80
N SER A 714 2.40 2.18 40.40
CA SER A 714 2.19 2.69 41.77
C SER A 714 2.24 1.62 42.85
N ARG A 715 2.00 0.34 42.54
CA ARG A 715 2.02 -0.75 43.54
C ARG A 715 3.38 -1.41 43.79
N ASN A 716 4.35 -1.29 42.89
CA ASN A 716 5.66 -1.93 43.03
C ASN A 716 6.68 -1.12 43.85
N ALA A 717 6.28 -0.01 44.47
CA ALA A 717 7.14 0.77 45.35
C ALA A 717 7.11 0.31 46.83
N ARG A 718 6.32 -0.69 47.21
CA ARG A 718 6.11 -1.03 48.64
C ARG A 718 6.33 -2.48 49.08
N LEU A 719 6.68 -3.41 48.20
CA LEU A 719 7.05 -4.78 48.63
C LEU A 719 8.30 -5.21 47.86
N GLY A 720 9.42 -5.24 48.57
CA GLY A 720 10.78 -5.45 48.04
C GLY A 720 11.11 -6.90 47.73
N GLU A 721 10.30 -7.59 46.92
CA GLU A 721 10.66 -8.89 46.35
C GLU A 721 10.29 -8.94 44.86
N ALA A 722 11.32 -8.98 44.01
CA ALA A 722 11.16 -9.12 42.56
C ALA A 722 11.34 -10.59 42.15
N PRO A 723 10.40 -11.22 41.45
CA PRO A 723 10.71 -12.40 40.65
C PRO A 723 11.35 -11.94 39.34
N CYS A 724 12.58 -12.39 39.09
CA CYS A 724 13.31 -12.15 37.84
C CYS A 724 12.53 -12.67 36.63
N VAL A 725 12.03 -11.76 35.80
CA VAL A 725 11.47 -12.10 34.48
C VAL A 725 12.52 -11.75 33.42
N SER A 726 12.97 -12.75 32.65
CA SER A 726 14.02 -12.57 31.65
C SER A 726 13.53 -11.75 30.43
N PRO A 727 14.41 -11.02 29.71
CA PRO A 727 14.05 -10.26 28.50
C PRO A 727 13.38 -11.09 27.39
N ALA A 728 13.69 -12.39 27.30
CA ALA A 728 13.06 -13.32 26.36
C ALA A 728 11.55 -13.50 26.60
N THR A 729 11.12 -13.35 27.86
CA THR A 729 9.72 -13.41 28.27
C THR A 729 8.90 -12.27 27.67
N ASN A 730 9.51 -11.08 27.55
CA ASN A 730 8.83 -9.87 27.05
C ASN A 730 8.66 -9.92 25.51
N ILE A 731 9.63 -10.51 24.81
CA ILE A 731 9.58 -10.74 23.36
C ILE A 731 8.52 -11.79 23.02
N PHE A 732 8.40 -12.86 23.82
CA PHE A 732 7.42 -13.91 23.60
C PHE A 732 5.96 -13.46 23.79
N VAL A 733 5.67 -12.69 24.86
CA VAL A 733 4.34 -12.14 25.08
C VAL A 733 3.97 -11.18 23.94
N GLN A 734 4.92 -10.37 23.46
CA GLN A 734 4.70 -9.54 22.30
C GLN A 734 4.44 -10.35 21.02
N GLU A 735 5.12 -11.47 20.81
CA GLU A 735 5.00 -12.23 19.56
C GLU A 735 3.81 -13.18 19.50
N MET A 736 3.36 -13.74 20.63
CA MET A 736 2.05 -14.41 20.70
C MET A 736 0.90 -13.40 20.61
N CYS A 737 0.99 -12.25 21.29
CA CYS A 737 -0.02 -11.21 21.15
C CYS A 737 -0.05 -10.58 19.74
N ARG A 738 1.10 -10.41 19.07
CA ARG A 738 1.17 -9.95 17.66
C ARG A 738 0.66 -11.00 16.68
N SER A 739 0.95 -12.28 16.92
CA SER A 739 0.45 -13.36 16.07
C SER A 739 -1.07 -13.57 16.23
N ALA A 740 -1.63 -13.31 17.42
CA ALA A 740 -3.06 -13.37 17.69
C ALA A 740 -3.82 -12.08 17.31
N ARG A 741 -3.18 -10.90 17.40
CA ARG A 741 -3.75 -9.62 16.97
C ARG A 741 -3.29 -9.28 15.56
N SER A 742 -3.99 -9.76 14.54
CA SER A 742 -3.88 -9.16 13.21
C SER A 742 -4.78 -7.92 13.13
N PHE A 743 -4.27 -6.79 13.59
CA PHE A 743 -4.67 -5.48 13.06
C PHE A 743 -3.50 -4.97 12.20
N PRO A 744 -3.75 -4.35 11.03
CA PRO A 744 -2.80 -3.37 10.54
C PRO A 744 -2.80 -2.24 11.58
N THR A 745 -1.71 -2.08 12.33
CA THR A 745 -1.43 -0.82 13.01
C THR A 745 -1.02 0.21 11.96
N GLU A 746 -2.00 0.66 11.19
CA GLU A 746 -2.02 1.98 10.54
C GLU A 746 -3.32 2.68 10.93
N SER A 747 -3.55 2.79 12.23
CA SER A 747 -4.32 3.89 12.84
C SER A 747 -3.97 3.90 14.32
N CYS A 748 -3.57 5.05 14.85
CA CYS A 748 -3.07 5.30 16.21
C CYS A 748 -1.55 5.14 16.43
N ILE A 749 -0.71 5.72 15.55
CA ILE A 749 0.45 6.53 15.97
C ILE A 749 0.57 7.71 15.00
N SER A 750 -0.23 8.76 15.23
CA SER A 750 0.17 10.14 14.88
C SER A 750 -0.53 11.12 15.83
N SER A 751 -0.21 10.98 17.11
CA SER A 751 -0.26 12.08 18.06
C SER A 751 1.05 12.00 18.85
N ALA A 752 1.87 13.04 18.70
CA ALA A 752 3.26 13.18 19.18
C ALA A 752 4.37 12.57 18.27
N ALA A 753 4.69 13.30 17.20
CA ALA A 753 6.04 13.83 16.91
C ALA A 753 5.99 14.70 15.65
#